data_AF-A0A5N9AQZ3-F1
#
_entry.id   AF-A0A5N9AQZ3-F1
#
_cell.length_a   1.000
_cell.length_b   1.000
_cell.length_c   1.000
_cell.angle_alpha   90.00
_cell.angle_beta   90.00
_cell.angle_gamma   90.00
#
_symmetry.space_group_name_H-M   'P 1'
#
loop_
_entity.id
_entity.type
_entity.pdbx_description
1 polymer ?
#
loop_
_entity_poly.entity_id
_entity_poly.type
_entity_poly.pdbx_seq_one_letter_code
_entity_poly.pdbx_strand_id
1 'polypeptide(L)'
;MRYKFSSNNSLNEFETIDTTRSVYLSFACEPQINAFSQKFKGSQYGSTTETLIENLDKLKIEDPSETTITLHLVQGIVPLDGATACFAIQKSSEELQGKPWEYLQKYIGEVERGFTRPPFLNSLYAFYYASVVLSGQNYPGADQLDERNQYLLGTYHEVLDAVLSNGKIENFDSPCRFMELVPKTISVSAQSEVMKNEKEQYFTQDFERAENFELELPLKHKQPDSPISYNRVSMLALSDPRTALMKFFTRNPMRYPGKQDERSFPCTYVHNSKDKGKVHEHIISVPPTMECNLRGLADLLEVMEDRAREQNGDPPRARDNPRAGYDYNDPWYDERHSQHSILDTPGDGSRLERDDIMEALWDFGCPLKYIRAQHITTSIFIPLWASSSLKEELNESGKWSPFKYDSKALREFLPYMESIFKQTANIENSEKPLSAYVFKGPVEIRLDPQHILEEGPAVDVIRTNNQEHIESVLEKSRLKLRFFLYEYGLGLLELEVNPPSEVLSIRDSQWLEHFITLTPLNSLLGKTLNTIDLKAEIPHKHFACTSLTSFSYEGGHLRAGRSVGGGMQMMVSDVEPIFKNLPFNEKLVTQQTVIDETSKRYFYCSSTSILNFDDVASLDEHKLAHTTSSVIFNMVLAQRFILSKSRQDIVLAESQYNNRKKGLTLGKWLTGWILKRQNDIDGQEEIDISEMREKIQHMTTNSWFNVLSNNESMQNVFEKLREQMKIEKFYQEVQDRSEDLNNFIAKKQADVQSRVFDIFTFIMSPLNLVIGFIGGYQFTRFTDDMDNPVPFLPIKMESGWYVFLSYFVFWSIIFALVWIIYKYKSAKE
;
A
#
# COMPACT_ATOMS: atom_id res chain seq x y z
N MET A 1 -60.08 -13.74 -19.00
CA MET A 1 -58.65 -14.02 -19.17
C MET A 1 -58.16 -14.92 -18.05
N ARG A 2 -57.30 -15.89 -18.36
CA ARG A 2 -56.61 -16.77 -17.39
C ARG A 2 -55.12 -16.48 -17.39
N TYR A 3 -54.46 -16.64 -16.26
CA TYR A 3 -53.01 -16.48 -16.16
C TYR A 3 -52.30 -17.84 -16.22
N LYS A 4 -51.20 -17.88 -16.95
CA LYS A 4 -50.23 -18.98 -16.94
C LYS A 4 -48.85 -18.40 -16.71
N PHE A 5 -48.10 -18.97 -15.78
CA PHE A 5 -46.75 -18.51 -15.48
C PHE A 5 -45.73 -19.52 -16.00
N SER A 6 -44.58 -19.04 -16.46
CA SER A 6 -43.52 -19.89 -17.01
C SER A 6 -42.15 -19.36 -16.61
N SER A 7 -41.24 -20.27 -16.29
CA SER A 7 -39.82 -19.99 -16.07
C SER A 7 -38.98 -20.04 -17.36
N ASN A 8 -39.59 -20.35 -18.52
CA ASN A 8 -38.89 -20.31 -19.80
C ASN A 8 -38.47 -18.88 -20.12
N ASN A 9 -37.25 -18.71 -20.63
CA ASN A 9 -36.69 -17.38 -20.91
C ASN A 9 -37.05 -16.90 -22.31
N SER A 10 -37.05 -17.80 -23.30
CA SER A 10 -37.41 -17.51 -24.69
C SER A 10 -38.68 -18.21 -25.15
N LEU A 11 -39.38 -17.60 -26.11
CA LEU A 11 -40.51 -18.22 -26.80
C LEU A 11 -40.09 -19.50 -27.55
N ASN A 12 -38.85 -19.57 -28.01
CA ASN A 12 -38.33 -20.75 -28.72
C ASN A 12 -38.15 -21.98 -27.81
N GLU A 13 -38.22 -21.81 -26.49
CA GLU A 13 -38.14 -22.91 -25.52
C GLU A 13 -39.48 -23.63 -25.35
N PHE A 14 -40.57 -23.13 -25.93
CA PHE A 14 -41.86 -23.80 -25.92
C PHE A 14 -41.95 -24.83 -27.05
N GLU A 15 -42.34 -26.07 -26.72
CA GLU A 15 -42.57 -27.11 -27.73
C GLU A 15 -43.68 -26.73 -28.73
N THR A 16 -44.70 -26.01 -28.25
CA THR A 16 -45.81 -25.48 -29.06
C THR A 16 -46.21 -24.10 -28.55
N ILE A 17 -46.31 -23.14 -29.47
CA ILE A 17 -46.79 -21.77 -29.20
C ILE A 17 -48.18 -21.63 -29.82
N ASP A 18 -49.17 -21.22 -29.02
CA ASP A 18 -50.52 -20.93 -29.50
C ASP A 18 -50.83 -19.43 -29.33
N THR A 19 -50.47 -18.64 -30.33
CA THR A 19 -50.77 -17.21 -30.38
C THR A 19 -52.22 -16.92 -30.75
N THR A 20 -53.07 -17.91 -31.02
CA THR A 20 -54.49 -17.69 -31.33
C THR A 20 -55.33 -17.55 -30.07
N ARG A 21 -54.97 -18.29 -29.01
CA ARG A 21 -55.66 -18.28 -27.71
C ARG A 21 -54.81 -17.73 -26.57
N SER A 22 -53.53 -17.47 -26.80
CA SER A 22 -52.62 -16.98 -25.78
C SER A 22 -51.89 -15.71 -26.18
N VAL A 23 -51.68 -14.83 -25.19
CA VAL A 23 -50.79 -13.66 -25.30
C VAL A 23 -49.55 -13.91 -24.44
N TYR A 24 -48.37 -13.80 -25.02
CA TYR A 24 -47.09 -14.05 -24.37
C TYR A 24 -46.39 -12.73 -24.02
N LEU A 25 -46.02 -12.57 -22.77
CA LEU A 25 -45.39 -11.34 -22.27
C LEU A 25 -44.03 -11.64 -21.62
N SER A 26 -43.05 -10.78 -21.92
CA SER A 26 -41.72 -10.75 -21.31
C SER A 26 -40.78 -11.93 -21.65
N PHE A 27 -41.12 -12.74 -22.65
CA PHE A 27 -40.26 -13.80 -23.22
C PHE A 27 -39.33 -13.22 -24.28
N ALA A 28 -38.06 -13.63 -24.34
CA ALA A 28 -37.13 -13.15 -25.35
C ALA A 28 -37.59 -13.45 -26.78
N CYS A 29 -38.10 -12.42 -27.49
CA CYS A 29 -38.54 -12.46 -28.89
C CYS A 29 -38.67 -11.04 -29.48
N GLU A 30 -38.59 -10.93 -30.80
CA GLU A 30 -39.07 -9.73 -31.50
C GLU A 30 -40.61 -9.61 -31.39
N PRO A 31 -41.19 -8.41 -31.51
CA PRO A 31 -42.63 -8.22 -31.39
C PRO A 31 -43.37 -8.90 -32.54
N GLN A 32 -44.21 -9.89 -32.22
CA GLN A 32 -45.00 -10.68 -33.15
C GLN A 32 -46.46 -10.76 -32.68
N ILE A 33 -47.35 -11.39 -33.46
CA ILE A 33 -48.78 -11.49 -33.12
C ILE A 33 -48.92 -12.12 -31.73
N ASN A 34 -49.55 -11.39 -30.81
CA ASN A 34 -49.77 -11.80 -29.42
C ASN A 34 -48.50 -12.18 -28.64
N ALA A 35 -47.32 -11.69 -29.02
CA ALA A 35 -46.11 -11.86 -28.21
C ALA A 35 -45.25 -10.59 -28.17
N PHE A 36 -44.95 -10.12 -26.96
CA PHE A 36 -44.32 -8.82 -26.73
C PHE A 36 -43.20 -8.92 -25.68
N SER A 37 -42.06 -8.32 -25.99
CA SER A 37 -40.89 -8.30 -25.11
C SER A 37 -39.83 -7.32 -25.61
N GLN A 38 -39.06 -6.76 -24.68
CA GLN A 38 -37.84 -5.99 -24.99
C GLN A 38 -36.57 -6.87 -25.04
N LYS A 39 -36.64 -8.12 -24.56
CA LYS A 39 -35.49 -9.00 -24.34
C LYS A 39 -34.98 -9.67 -25.63
N PHE A 40 -34.69 -8.88 -26.66
CA PHE A 40 -34.07 -9.35 -27.90
C PHE A 40 -32.93 -8.42 -28.32
N LYS A 41 -31.94 -8.97 -29.04
CA LYS A 41 -30.72 -8.24 -29.42
C LYS A 41 -31.07 -7.00 -30.25
N GLY A 42 -30.60 -5.83 -29.82
CA GLY A 42 -30.82 -4.57 -30.54
C GLY A 42 -32.21 -3.96 -30.36
N SER A 43 -33.00 -4.42 -29.37
CA SER A 43 -34.30 -3.81 -29.05
C SER A 43 -34.18 -2.31 -28.80
N GLN A 44 -35.01 -1.53 -29.50
CA GLN A 44 -35.16 -0.09 -29.27
C GLN A 44 -36.08 0.23 -28.08
N TYR A 45 -36.87 -0.74 -27.63
CA TYR A 45 -37.83 -0.60 -26.54
C TYR A 45 -37.16 -0.80 -25.19
N GLY A 46 -37.59 -0.06 -24.19
CA GLY A 46 -37.09 -0.14 -22.82
C GLY A 46 -37.86 -1.11 -21.93
N SER A 47 -39.06 -1.53 -22.31
CA SER A 47 -39.89 -2.41 -21.48
C SER A 47 -40.84 -3.27 -22.31
N THR A 48 -41.36 -4.36 -21.72
CA THR A 48 -42.44 -5.15 -22.32
C THR A 48 -43.71 -4.29 -22.52
N THR A 49 -44.03 -3.41 -21.56
CA THR A 49 -45.15 -2.46 -21.65
C THR A 49 -45.02 -1.55 -22.87
N GLU A 50 -43.84 -0.97 -23.07
CA GLU A 50 -43.54 -0.11 -24.23
C GLU A 50 -43.66 -0.90 -25.53
N THR A 51 -43.15 -2.13 -25.57
CA THR A 51 -43.25 -3.00 -26.74
C THR A 51 -44.71 -3.29 -27.11
N LEU A 52 -45.56 -3.58 -26.13
CA LEU A 52 -46.99 -3.86 -26.32
C LEU A 52 -47.75 -2.63 -26.86
N ILE A 53 -47.60 -1.48 -26.21
CA ILE A 53 -48.33 -0.26 -26.55
C ILE A 53 -47.92 0.28 -27.92
N GLU A 54 -46.64 0.19 -28.29
CA GLU A 54 -46.15 0.61 -29.61
C GLU A 54 -46.50 -0.38 -30.75
N ASN A 55 -47.03 -1.56 -30.43
CA ASN A 55 -47.38 -2.61 -31.41
C ASN A 55 -48.82 -3.14 -31.19
N LEU A 56 -49.78 -2.28 -30.84
CA LEU A 56 -51.17 -2.69 -30.60
C LEU A 56 -51.84 -3.37 -31.81
N ASP A 57 -51.36 -3.10 -33.03
CA ASP A 57 -51.82 -3.78 -34.26
C ASP A 57 -51.53 -5.29 -34.26
N LYS A 58 -50.55 -5.74 -33.46
CA LYS A 58 -50.19 -7.15 -33.28
C LYS A 58 -50.96 -7.82 -32.14
N LEU A 59 -51.74 -7.07 -31.35
CA LEU A 59 -52.60 -7.63 -30.31
C LEU A 59 -53.95 -8.05 -30.91
N LYS A 60 -54.13 -9.35 -31.13
CA LYS A 60 -55.32 -9.94 -31.74
C LYS A 60 -56.04 -10.83 -30.74
N ILE A 61 -56.95 -10.23 -29.98
CA ILE A 61 -57.78 -10.93 -29.00
C ILE A 61 -59.19 -11.08 -29.59
N GLU A 62 -59.57 -12.31 -29.93
CA GLU A 62 -60.92 -12.62 -30.44
C GLU A 62 -61.96 -12.73 -29.32
N ASP A 63 -61.64 -13.45 -28.24
CA ASP A 63 -62.49 -13.58 -27.05
C ASP A 63 -61.66 -13.40 -25.75
N PRO A 64 -61.82 -12.27 -25.04
CA PRO A 64 -61.16 -12.01 -23.76
C PRO A 64 -61.44 -13.06 -22.67
N SER A 65 -62.58 -13.76 -22.74
CA SER A 65 -62.98 -14.75 -21.74
C SER A 65 -62.21 -16.07 -21.90
N GLU A 66 -61.87 -16.44 -23.13
CA GLU A 66 -61.10 -17.66 -23.47
C GLU A 66 -59.59 -17.42 -23.59
N THR A 67 -59.15 -16.15 -23.63
CA THR A 67 -57.73 -15.79 -23.77
C THR A 67 -56.90 -16.13 -22.53
N THR A 68 -55.73 -16.74 -22.74
CA THR A 68 -54.73 -17.04 -21.70
C THR A 68 -53.54 -16.09 -21.82
N ILE A 69 -53.23 -15.35 -20.75
CA ILE A 69 -52.01 -14.54 -20.70
C ILE A 69 -50.90 -15.40 -20.08
N THR A 70 -49.86 -15.66 -20.87
CA THR A 70 -48.67 -16.38 -20.45
C THR A 70 -47.57 -15.38 -20.11
N LEU A 71 -47.06 -15.43 -18.87
CA LEU A 71 -46.08 -14.48 -18.33
C LEU A 71 -44.76 -15.20 -18.00
N HIS A 72 -43.65 -14.62 -18.43
CA HIS A 72 -42.32 -15.05 -18.00
C HIS A 72 -42.04 -14.59 -16.56
N LEU A 73 -41.58 -15.51 -15.73
CA LEU A 73 -41.12 -15.28 -14.37
C LEU A 73 -39.61 -15.09 -14.30
N VAL A 74 -39.16 -14.01 -13.68
CA VAL A 74 -37.76 -13.80 -13.29
C VAL A 74 -37.61 -14.18 -11.82
N GLN A 75 -36.78 -15.17 -11.52
CA GLN A 75 -36.60 -15.70 -10.15
C GLN A 75 -37.93 -16.07 -9.47
N GLY A 76 -38.88 -16.59 -10.25
CA GLY A 76 -40.20 -17.03 -9.76
C GLY A 76 -41.24 -15.93 -9.57
N ILE A 77 -40.92 -14.69 -9.97
CA ILE A 77 -41.80 -13.52 -9.84
C ILE A 77 -42.04 -12.90 -11.22
N VAL A 78 -43.29 -12.50 -11.52
CA VAL A 78 -43.57 -11.68 -12.71
C VAL A 78 -42.81 -10.37 -12.59
N PRO A 79 -42.11 -9.86 -13.62
CA PRO A 79 -41.43 -8.57 -13.55
C PRO A 79 -42.42 -7.40 -13.62
N LEU A 80 -42.02 -6.20 -13.15
CA LEU A 80 -42.87 -5.00 -13.14
C LEU A 80 -43.41 -4.69 -14.54
N ASP A 81 -42.55 -4.70 -15.56
CA ASP A 81 -42.95 -4.42 -16.94
C ASP A 81 -43.96 -5.45 -17.47
N GLY A 82 -43.76 -6.74 -17.20
CA GLY A 82 -44.71 -7.80 -17.53
C GLY A 82 -46.05 -7.65 -16.81
N ALA A 83 -46.02 -7.28 -15.52
CA ALA A 83 -47.22 -7.03 -14.73
C ALA A 83 -48.02 -5.83 -15.25
N THR A 84 -47.35 -4.74 -15.65
CA THR A 84 -48.03 -3.59 -16.26
C THR A 84 -48.52 -3.88 -17.67
N ALA A 85 -47.75 -4.58 -18.50
CA ALA A 85 -48.21 -5.02 -19.82
C ALA A 85 -49.46 -5.90 -19.72
N CYS A 86 -49.50 -6.79 -18.73
CA CYS A 86 -50.67 -7.61 -18.42
C CYS A 86 -51.91 -6.77 -18.06
N PHE A 87 -51.72 -5.67 -17.34
CA PHE A 87 -52.80 -4.72 -17.04
C PHE A 87 -53.26 -3.97 -18.31
N ALA A 88 -52.31 -3.55 -19.14
CA ALA A 88 -52.58 -2.79 -20.36
C ALA A 88 -53.46 -3.56 -21.36
N ILE A 89 -53.31 -4.89 -21.45
CA ILE A 89 -54.14 -5.75 -22.32
C ILE A 89 -55.65 -5.59 -22.05
N GLN A 90 -56.05 -5.21 -20.84
CA GLN A 90 -57.45 -5.08 -20.45
C GLN A 90 -58.05 -3.70 -20.76
N LYS A 91 -57.24 -2.77 -21.29
CA LYS A 91 -57.64 -1.38 -21.56
C LYS A 91 -57.93 -1.14 -23.04
N SER A 92 -58.72 -0.10 -23.34
CA SER A 92 -59.01 0.26 -24.73
C SER A 92 -57.79 0.92 -25.37
N SER A 93 -57.67 0.82 -26.70
CA SER A 93 -56.58 1.46 -27.44
C SER A 93 -56.56 2.97 -27.24
N GLU A 94 -57.73 3.61 -27.12
CA GLU A 94 -57.83 5.05 -26.84
C GLU A 94 -57.29 5.41 -25.46
N GLU A 95 -57.54 4.57 -24.44
CA GLU A 95 -57.00 4.79 -23.09
C GLU A 95 -55.47 4.65 -23.08
N LEU A 96 -54.93 3.61 -23.73
CA LEU A 96 -53.49 3.34 -23.78
C LEU A 96 -52.69 4.43 -24.51
N GLN A 97 -53.33 5.14 -25.45
CA GLN A 97 -52.73 6.29 -26.14
C GLN A 97 -52.87 7.61 -25.36
N GLY A 98 -53.52 7.59 -24.19
CA GLY A 98 -53.67 8.75 -23.33
C GLY A 98 -52.37 9.14 -22.60
N LYS A 99 -52.27 10.41 -22.21
CA LYS A 99 -51.12 10.95 -21.45
C LYS A 99 -50.73 10.13 -20.21
N PRO A 100 -51.67 9.61 -19.38
CA PRO A 100 -51.28 8.80 -18.22
C PRO A 100 -50.45 7.57 -18.58
N TRP A 101 -50.79 6.92 -19.68
CA TRP A 101 -50.09 5.74 -20.17
C TRP A 101 -48.75 6.09 -20.81
N GLU A 102 -48.65 7.22 -21.52
CA GLU A 102 -47.37 7.77 -22.01
C GLU A 102 -46.36 7.94 -20.87
N TYR A 103 -46.77 8.58 -19.75
CA TYR A 103 -45.90 8.75 -18.58
C TYR A 103 -45.56 7.42 -17.89
N LEU A 104 -46.52 6.50 -17.79
CA LEU A 104 -46.32 5.19 -17.17
C LEU A 104 -45.34 4.33 -17.96
N GLN A 105 -45.52 4.24 -19.28
CA GLN A 105 -44.65 3.53 -20.22
C GLN A 105 -43.22 4.07 -20.14
N LYS A 106 -43.07 5.40 -20.16
CA LYS A 106 -41.77 6.06 -20.02
C LYS A 106 -41.11 5.73 -18.68
N TYR A 107 -41.83 5.82 -17.57
CA TYR A 107 -41.30 5.51 -16.24
C TYR A 107 -40.83 4.05 -16.14
N ILE A 108 -41.63 3.09 -16.61
CA ILE A 108 -41.25 1.66 -16.58
C ILE A 108 -40.03 1.43 -17.47
N GLY A 109 -40.02 1.98 -18.68
CA GLY A 109 -38.86 1.86 -19.57
C GLY A 109 -37.60 2.53 -19.02
N GLU A 110 -37.71 3.56 -18.19
CA GLU A 110 -36.57 4.15 -17.48
C GLU A 110 -36.08 3.24 -16.33
N VAL A 111 -37.00 2.69 -15.53
CA VAL A 111 -36.67 1.77 -14.44
C VAL A 111 -35.99 0.50 -14.97
N GLU A 112 -36.52 -0.10 -16.04
CA GLU A 112 -35.92 -1.28 -16.70
C GLU A 112 -34.53 -0.97 -17.27
N ARG A 113 -34.29 0.27 -17.72
CA ARG A 113 -32.96 0.73 -18.14
C ARG A 113 -32.03 1.08 -16.97
N GLY A 114 -32.48 0.94 -15.72
CA GLY A 114 -31.67 1.15 -14.51
C GLY A 114 -31.67 2.58 -13.97
N PHE A 115 -32.59 3.43 -14.42
CA PHE A 115 -32.72 4.80 -13.91
C PHE A 115 -33.38 4.81 -12.52
N THR A 116 -32.82 5.61 -11.61
CA THR A 116 -33.36 5.80 -10.26
C THR A 116 -33.78 7.26 -10.09
N ARG A 117 -35.08 7.52 -9.83
CA ARG A 117 -35.63 8.88 -9.66
C ARG A 117 -36.21 9.10 -8.26
N PRO A 118 -35.90 10.22 -7.58
CA PRO A 118 -36.56 10.59 -6.34
C PRO A 118 -37.97 11.18 -6.58
N PRO A 119 -38.90 11.08 -5.59
CA PRO A 119 -38.76 10.37 -4.32
C PRO A 119 -39.06 8.87 -4.46
N PHE A 120 -38.03 8.02 -4.38
CA PHE A 120 -38.13 6.60 -4.67
C PHE A 120 -39.14 5.82 -3.79
N LEU A 121 -39.17 6.09 -2.47
CA LEU A 121 -40.02 5.35 -1.54
C LEU A 121 -41.52 5.50 -1.82
N ASN A 122 -41.90 6.56 -2.54
CA ASN A 122 -43.27 6.82 -2.94
C ASN A 122 -43.55 6.37 -4.39
N SER A 123 -42.60 5.72 -5.05
CA SER A 123 -42.69 5.38 -6.47
C SER A 123 -43.48 4.09 -6.73
N LEU A 124 -43.94 3.93 -7.97
CA LEU A 124 -44.62 2.71 -8.41
C LEU A 124 -43.74 1.47 -8.24
N TYR A 125 -42.43 1.58 -8.52
CA TYR A 125 -41.50 0.47 -8.32
C TYR A 125 -41.40 0.05 -6.85
N ALA A 126 -41.29 1.01 -5.93
CA ALA A 126 -41.24 0.71 -4.49
C ALA A 126 -42.53 0.02 -4.02
N PHE A 127 -43.69 0.50 -4.48
CA PHE A 127 -44.98 -0.15 -4.22
C PHE A 127 -45.06 -1.57 -4.80
N TYR A 128 -44.57 -1.76 -6.03
CA TYR A 128 -44.54 -3.06 -6.68
C TYR A 128 -43.66 -4.05 -5.90
N TYR A 129 -42.43 -3.64 -5.57
CA TYR A 129 -41.53 -4.46 -4.75
C TYR A 129 -42.16 -4.81 -3.40
N ALA A 130 -42.81 -3.85 -2.73
CA ALA A 130 -43.51 -4.13 -1.47
C ALA A 130 -44.60 -5.20 -1.65
N SER A 131 -45.31 -5.16 -2.78
CA SER A 131 -46.34 -6.15 -3.12
C SER A 131 -45.74 -7.53 -3.42
N VAL A 132 -44.55 -7.58 -4.04
CA VAL A 132 -43.79 -8.83 -4.22
C VAL A 132 -43.44 -9.44 -2.87
N VAL A 133 -42.88 -8.67 -1.95
CA VAL A 133 -42.51 -9.14 -0.60
C VAL A 133 -43.74 -9.68 0.14
N LEU A 134 -44.85 -8.96 0.14
CA LEU A 134 -46.10 -9.39 0.78
C LEU A 134 -46.66 -10.67 0.14
N SER A 135 -46.61 -10.78 -1.20
CA SER A 135 -47.05 -12.00 -1.88
C SER A 135 -46.24 -13.22 -1.46
N GLY A 136 -44.91 -13.07 -1.30
CA GLY A 136 -44.03 -14.13 -0.82
C GLY A 136 -44.28 -14.51 0.64
N GLN A 137 -44.63 -13.54 1.49
CA GLN A 137 -45.01 -13.79 2.89
C GLN A 137 -46.35 -14.55 3.00
N ASN A 138 -47.32 -14.20 2.16
CA ASN A 138 -48.64 -14.83 2.16
C ASN A 138 -48.64 -16.24 1.53
N TYR A 139 -47.77 -16.47 0.53
CA TYR A 139 -47.69 -17.72 -0.21
C TYR A 139 -46.25 -18.23 -0.30
N PRO A 140 -45.63 -18.69 0.81
CA PRO A 140 -44.20 -19.01 0.87
C PRO A 140 -43.81 -20.32 0.16
N GLY A 141 -44.76 -21.24 -0.08
CA GLY A 141 -44.50 -22.55 -0.68
C GLY A 141 -44.04 -22.45 -2.15
N ALA A 142 -43.16 -23.37 -2.56
CA ALA A 142 -42.71 -23.46 -3.95
C ALA A 142 -43.80 -23.97 -4.90
N ASP A 143 -44.74 -24.75 -4.38
CA ASP A 143 -45.96 -25.22 -5.03
C ASP A 143 -47.05 -24.14 -5.14
N GLN A 144 -46.89 -23.02 -4.43
CA GLN A 144 -47.85 -21.90 -4.41
C GLN A 144 -47.45 -20.75 -5.36
N LEU A 145 -46.59 -21.04 -6.34
CA LEU A 145 -46.00 -20.02 -7.20
C LEU A 145 -47.06 -19.30 -8.05
N ASP A 146 -48.08 -20.03 -8.51
CA ASP A 146 -49.17 -19.48 -9.31
C ASP A 146 -50.07 -18.59 -8.43
N GLU A 147 -50.47 -19.04 -7.24
CA GLU A 147 -51.26 -18.27 -6.28
C GLU A 147 -50.53 -17.00 -5.84
N ARG A 148 -49.21 -17.09 -5.61
CA ARG A 148 -48.35 -15.96 -5.26
C ARG A 148 -48.39 -14.88 -6.34
N ASN A 149 -48.16 -15.28 -7.60
CA ASN A 149 -48.12 -14.32 -8.71
C ASN A 149 -49.53 -13.80 -9.06
N GLN A 150 -50.59 -14.59 -8.90
CA GLN A 150 -51.96 -14.11 -9.03
C GLN A 150 -52.31 -13.06 -7.96
N TYR A 151 -51.92 -13.29 -6.71
CA TYR A 151 -52.11 -12.33 -5.62
C TYR A 151 -51.34 -11.03 -5.86
N LEU A 152 -50.09 -11.13 -6.31
CA LEU A 152 -49.25 -9.99 -6.70
C LEU A 152 -49.93 -9.14 -7.78
N LEU A 153 -50.36 -9.78 -8.89
CA LEU A 153 -51.02 -9.09 -9.99
C LEU A 153 -52.32 -8.42 -9.52
N GLY A 154 -53.16 -9.13 -8.75
CA GLY A 154 -54.41 -8.59 -8.25
C GLY A 154 -54.22 -7.34 -7.39
N THR A 155 -53.30 -7.39 -6.42
CA THR A 155 -52.99 -6.26 -5.54
C THR A 155 -52.40 -5.09 -6.32
N TYR A 156 -51.49 -5.36 -7.25
CA TYR A 156 -50.87 -4.33 -8.07
C TYR A 156 -51.87 -3.65 -9.01
N HIS A 157 -52.70 -4.43 -9.71
CA HIS A 157 -53.68 -3.93 -10.68
C HIS A 157 -54.79 -3.13 -10.00
N GLU A 158 -55.28 -3.55 -8.83
CA GLU A 158 -56.31 -2.82 -8.08
C GLU A 158 -55.86 -1.39 -7.75
N VAL A 159 -54.64 -1.24 -7.23
CA VAL A 159 -54.10 0.08 -6.87
C VAL A 159 -53.77 0.91 -8.11
N LEU A 160 -53.20 0.28 -9.14
CA LEU A 160 -52.87 0.97 -10.40
C LEU A 160 -54.13 1.51 -11.08
N ASP A 161 -55.19 0.72 -11.16
CA ASP A 161 -56.48 1.11 -11.74
C ASP A 161 -57.11 2.29 -11.00
N ALA A 162 -57.07 2.24 -9.67
CA ALA A 162 -57.60 3.32 -8.85
C ALA A 162 -56.82 4.63 -8.98
N VAL A 163 -55.50 4.56 -9.17
CA VAL A 163 -54.67 5.75 -9.39
C VAL A 163 -54.95 6.36 -10.77
N LEU A 164 -55.02 5.54 -11.82
CA LEU A 164 -55.31 5.99 -13.19
C LEU A 164 -56.72 6.59 -13.29
N SER A 165 -57.72 5.93 -12.67
CA SER A 165 -59.11 6.38 -12.67
C SER A 165 -59.35 7.67 -11.89
N ASN A 166 -58.47 8.02 -10.95
CA ASN A 166 -58.57 9.25 -10.15
C ASN A 166 -58.10 10.51 -10.92
N GLY A 167 -57.61 10.37 -12.15
CA GLY A 167 -57.20 11.49 -13.03
C GLY A 167 -56.01 12.31 -12.51
N LYS A 168 -55.37 11.91 -11.41
CA LYS A 168 -54.29 12.68 -10.79
C LYS A 168 -52.94 12.56 -11.51
N ILE A 169 -52.74 11.49 -12.29
CA ILE A 169 -51.53 11.33 -13.11
C ILE A 169 -51.44 12.41 -14.20
N GLU A 170 -52.56 12.89 -14.73
CA GLU A 170 -52.55 13.94 -15.77
C GLU A 170 -51.95 15.27 -15.28
N ASN A 171 -51.96 15.50 -13.96
CA ASN A 171 -51.52 16.74 -13.32
C ASN A 171 -50.13 16.62 -12.65
N PHE A 172 -49.46 15.47 -12.75
CA PHE A 172 -48.22 15.20 -12.04
C PHE A 172 -47.18 14.55 -12.96
N ASP A 173 -46.01 15.17 -13.11
CA ASP A 173 -45.01 14.84 -14.14
C ASP A 173 -44.37 13.43 -14.08
N SER A 174 -44.72 12.54 -13.14
CA SER A 174 -44.19 11.16 -13.11
C SER A 174 -44.81 10.21 -12.06
N PRO A 175 -44.92 8.88 -12.35
CA PRO A 175 -45.15 7.80 -11.37
C PRO A 175 -44.13 7.69 -10.22
N CYS A 176 -43.12 8.56 -10.14
CA CYS A 176 -42.19 8.67 -9.02
C CYS A 176 -42.87 8.99 -7.67
N ARG A 177 -44.11 9.48 -7.67
CA ARG A 177 -44.90 9.75 -6.44
C ARG A 177 -46.18 8.94 -6.35
N PHE A 178 -46.22 7.77 -6.99
CA PHE A 178 -47.37 6.86 -7.04
C PHE A 178 -48.13 6.73 -5.72
N MET A 179 -47.44 6.52 -4.59
CA MET A 179 -48.05 6.35 -3.26
C MET A 179 -48.84 7.59 -2.79
N GLU A 180 -48.48 8.80 -3.24
CA GLU A 180 -49.21 10.04 -2.94
C GLU A 180 -50.49 10.16 -3.78
N LEU A 181 -50.57 9.44 -4.90
CA LEU A 181 -51.71 9.43 -5.81
C LEU A 181 -52.77 8.40 -5.42
N VAL A 182 -52.38 7.39 -4.63
CA VAL A 182 -53.28 6.34 -4.15
C VAL A 182 -54.46 6.99 -3.39
N PRO A 183 -55.72 6.72 -3.82
CA PRO A 183 -56.88 7.20 -3.10
C PRO A 183 -56.87 6.75 -1.63
N LYS A 184 -57.26 7.63 -0.70
CA LYS A 184 -57.34 7.29 0.74
C LYS A 184 -58.28 6.12 1.06
N THR A 185 -59.14 5.75 0.12
CA THR A 185 -60.06 4.61 0.22
C THR A 185 -59.36 3.26 0.06
N ILE A 186 -58.15 3.23 -0.49
CA ILE A 186 -57.36 2.01 -0.67
C ILE A 186 -56.26 1.97 0.39
N SER A 187 -56.19 0.87 1.13
CA SER A 187 -55.18 0.68 2.15
C SER A 187 -53.87 0.18 1.53
N VAL A 188 -52.79 0.92 1.78
CA VAL A 188 -51.41 0.55 1.40
C VAL A 188 -50.48 0.51 2.62
N SER A 189 -51.05 0.30 3.81
CA SER A 189 -50.30 0.31 5.08
C SER A 189 -49.26 -0.80 5.16
N ALA A 190 -49.59 -2.01 4.69
CA ALA A 190 -48.68 -3.14 4.66
C ALA A 190 -47.47 -2.87 3.75
N GLN A 191 -47.69 -2.33 2.55
CA GLN A 191 -46.62 -1.97 1.63
C GLN A 191 -45.73 -0.87 2.21
N SER A 192 -46.34 0.12 2.87
CA SER A 192 -45.63 1.21 3.53
C SER A 192 -44.74 0.69 4.67
N GLU A 193 -45.22 -0.29 5.44
CA GLU A 193 -44.45 -0.95 6.50
C GLU A 193 -43.28 -1.76 5.94
N VAL A 194 -43.48 -2.52 4.86
CA VAL A 194 -42.38 -3.21 4.16
C VAL A 194 -41.30 -2.20 3.73
N MET A 195 -41.69 -1.08 3.11
CA MET A 195 -40.72 -0.06 2.66
C MET A 195 -39.97 0.59 3.81
N LYS A 196 -40.65 0.79 4.94
CA LYS A 196 -40.01 1.30 6.17
C LYS A 196 -38.97 0.31 6.70
N ASN A 197 -39.32 -0.98 6.75
CA ASN A 197 -38.45 -2.04 7.24
C ASN A 197 -37.22 -2.21 6.32
N GLU A 198 -37.40 -2.18 5.01
CA GLU A 198 -36.30 -2.22 4.03
C GLU A 198 -35.33 -1.06 4.18
N LYS A 199 -35.86 0.16 4.37
CA LYS A 199 -35.05 1.34 4.65
C LYS A 199 -34.25 1.17 5.94
N GLU A 200 -34.88 0.69 7.01
CA GLU A 200 -34.23 0.45 8.29
C GLU A 200 -33.15 -0.63 8.18
N GLN A 201 -33.45 -1.72 7.48
CA GLN A 201 -32.52 -2.81 7.22
C GLN A 201 -31.30 -2.34 6.42
N TYR A 202 -31.50 -1.55 5.38
CA TYR A 202 -30.40 -0.94 4.63
C TYR A 202 -29.47 -0.14 5.55
N PHE A 203 -30.02 0.74 6.38
CA PHE A 203 -29.17 1.57 7.25
C PHE A 203 -28.45 0.76 8.34
N THR A 204 -29.12 -0.21 8.94
CA THR A 204 -28.60 -0.97 10.08
C THR A 204 -27.74 -2.15 9.70
N GLN A 205 -27.82 -2.65 8.46
CA GLN A 205 -27.15 -3.90 8.05
C GLN A 205 -26.25 -3.75 6.83
N ASP A 206 -26.61 -2.87 5.89
CA ASP A 206 -25.87 -2.74 4.63
C ASP A 206 -24.96 -1.50 4.64
N PHE A 207 -25.50 -0.33 4.97
CA PHE A 207 -24.77 0.94 4.97
C PHE A 207 -23.67 0.99 6.03
N GLU A 208 -23.93 0.50 7.25
CA GLU A 208 -22.94 0.50 8.34
C GLU A 208 -21.69 -0.33 8.03
N ARG A 209 -21.82 -1.35 7.17
CA ARG A 209 -20.72 -2.23 6.73
C ARG A 209 -20.06 -1.78 5.42
N ALA A 210 -20.63 -0.79 4.76
CA ALA A 210 -20.20 -0.37 3.43
C ALA A 210 -18.95 0.52 3.48
N GLU A 211 -18.09 0.37 2.48
CA GLU A 211 -16.97 1.28 2.28
C GLU A 211 -17.41 2.44 1.37
N ASN A 212 -16.99 3.67 1.68
CA ASN A 212 -17.29 4.84 0.85
C ASN A 212 -16.02 5.62 0.55
N PHE A 213 -15.89 6.03 -0.72
CA PHE A 213 -14.87 6.93 -1.22
C PHE A 213 -15.32 7.54 -2.55
N GLU A 214 -14.54 8.44 -3.11
CA GLU A 214 -14.84 9.09 -4.38
C GLU A 214 -14.03 8.43 -5.51
N LEU A 215 -14.65 8.30 -6.69
CA LEU A 215 -14.02 7.82 -7.91
C LEU A 215 -13.93 8.93 -8.94
N GLU A 216 -12.90 8.94 -9.76
CA GLU A 216 -12.82 9.82 -10.92
C GLU A 216 -13.10 9.04 -12.21
N LEU A 217 -14.29 9.25 -12.77
CA LEU A 217 -14.81 8.51 -13.91
C LEU A 217 -14.78 9.37 -15.19
N PRO A 218 -14.43 8.80 -16.35
CA PRO A 218 -14.35 9.56 -17.60
C PRO A 218 -15.71 10.12 -18.03
N LEU A 219 -15.71 11.34 -18.57
CA LEU A 219 -16.90 11.95 -19.17
C LEU A 219 -17.27 11.23 -20.48
N LYS A 220 -18.57 11.04 -20.71
CA LYS A 220 -19.16 10.47 -21.94
C LYS A 220 -18.91 11.34 -23.16
N HIS A 221 -18.98 12.65 -22.98
CA HIS A 221 -18.73 13.63 -24.03
C HIS A 221 -17.61 14.56 -23.58
N LYS A 222 -16.46 14.47 -24.27
CA LYS A 222 -15.36 15.40 -24.05
C LYS A 222 -15.75 16.74 -24.66
N GLN A 223 -15.81 17.81 -23.86
CA GLN A 223 -15.99 19.15 -24.42
C GLN A 223 -14.74 19.50 -25.25
N PRO A 224 -14.88 20.06 -26.47
CA PRO A 224 -13.77 20.28 -27.40
C PRO A 224 -12.59 21.06 -26.81
N ASP A 225 -12.87 21.94 -25.84
CA ASP A 225 -11.89 22.87 -25.26
C ASP A 225 -11.65 22.67 -23.75
N SER A 226 -12.21 21.61 -23.15
CA SER A 226 -12.02 21.35 -21.71
C SER A 226 -10.81 20.43 -21.47
N PRO A 227 -9.85 20.83 -20.60
CA PRO A 227 -8.80 19.93 -20.13
C PRO A 227 -9.35 18.84 -19.20
N ILE A 228 -10.58 19.01 -18.69
CA ILE A 228 -11.25 18.09 -17.77
C ILE A 228 -11.99 17.03 -18.59
N SER A 229 -11.51 15.80 -18.53
CA SER A 229 -12.14 14.63 -19.15
C SER A 229 -12.76 13.65 -18.15
N TYR A 230 -12.89 14.04 -16.87
CA TYR A 230 -13.36 13.18 -15.78
C TYR A 230 -14.33 13.93 -14.88
N ASN A 231 -15.17 13.18 -14.17
CA ASN A 231 -16.04 13.68 -13.11
C ASN A 231 -15.77 12.89 -11.83
N ARG A 232 -15.82 13.57 -10.69
CA ARG A 232 -15.69 12.92 -9.39
C ARG A 232 -17.06 12.46 -8.88
N VAL A 233 -17.14 11.21 -8.48
CA VAL A 233 -18.39 10.51 -8.20
C VAL A 233 -18.27 9.78 -6.87
N SER A 234 -19.11 10.14 -5.90
CA SER A 234 -19.21 9.42 -4.64
C SER A 234 -19.66 7.98 -4.89
N MET A 235 -18.94 7.03 -4.31
CA MET A 235 -19.17 5.60 -4.47
C MET A 235 -19.47 4.95 -3.11
N LEU A 236 -20.39 3.98 -3.11
CA LEU A 236 -20.62 3.08 -1.98
C LEU A 236 -20.38 1.63 -2.40
N ALA A 237 -19.47 0.96 -1.71
CA ALA A 237 -19.12 -0.44 -1.89
C ALA A 237 -19.84 -1.29 -0.83
N LEU A 238 -20.80 -2.08 -1.30
CA LEU A 238 -21.66 -2.95 -0.51
C LEU A 238 -21.17 -4.39 -0.65
N SER A 239 -21.13 -5.13 0.47
CA SER A 239 -20.79 -6.55 0.48
C SER A 239 -21.92 -7.35 1.10
N ASP A 240 -22.47 -8.28 0.32
CA ASP A 240 -23.64 -9.09 0.61
C ASP A 240 -24.82 -8.24 1.13
N PRO A 241 -25.29 -7.22 0.36
CA PRO A 241 -26.42 -6.41 0.76
C PRO A 241 -27.66 -7.27 0.97
N ARG A 242 -28.39 -7.00 2.05
CA ARG A 242 -29.59 -7.76 2.41
C ARG A 242 -30.86 -7.18 1.81
N THR A 243 -30.89 -5.88 1.52
CA THR A 243 -32.02 -5.26 0.81
C THR A 243 -31.84 -5.38 -0.70
N ALA A 244 -32.91 -5.77 -1.40
CA ALA A 244 -32.94 -5.73 -2.86
C ALA A 244 -33.13 -4.30 -3.42
N LEU A 245 -33.38 -3.31 -2.55
CA LEU A 245 -33.56 -1.90 -2.91
C LEU A 245 -32.30 -1.05 -2.68
N MET A 246 -31.17 -1.68 -2.35
CA MET A 246 -29.88 -1.04 -2.09
C MET A 246 -29.51 0.03 -3.13
N LYS A 247 -29.68 -0.24 -4.43
CA LYS A 247 -29.36 0.71 -5.53
C LYS A 247 -30.15 2.02 -5.43
N PHE A 248 -31.39 1.98 -4.94
CA PHE A 248 -32.20 3.17 -4.80
C PHE A 248 -31.87 3.96 -3.53
N PHE A 249 -31.48 3.26 -2.46
CA PHE A 249 -31.08 3.88 -1.21
C PHE A 249 -29.71 4.54 -1.29
N THR A 250 -28.79 3.99 -2.09
CA THR A 250 -27.47 4.58 -2.33
C THR A 250 -27.53 5.80 -3.23
N ARG A 251 -28.18 5.70 -4.39
CA ARG A 251 -28.07 6.70 -5.48
C ARG A 251 -28.89 7.96 -5.28
N ASN A 252 -29.94 7.91 -4.47
CA ASN A 252 -30.77 9.06 -4.19
C ASN A 252 -30.28 9.79 -2.92
N PRO A 253 -30.51 11.11 -2.81
CA PRO A 253 -30.24 11.83 -1.56
C PRO A 253 -30.93 11.17 -0.37
N MET A 254 -30.13 10.76 0.61
CA MET A 254 -30.58 10.13 1.83
C MET A 254 -29.90 10.76 3.04
N ARG A 255 -30.67 10.93 4.13
CA ARG A 255 -30.12 11.31 5.42
C ARG A 255 -29.62 10.06 6.14
N TYR A 256 -28.30 9.95 6.28
CA TYR A 256 -27.63 8.80 6.89
C TYR A 256 -27.59 8.88 8.41
N PRO A 257 -27.51 7.74 9.13
CA PRO A 257 -27.36 7.70 10.59
C PRO A 257 -26.20 8.61 11.04
N GLY A 258 -26.47 9.44 12.06
CA GLY A 258 -25.49 10.37 12.60
C GLY A 258 -25.18 11.60 11.74
N LYS A 259 -25.81 11.77 10.55
CA LYS A 259 -25.60 12.92 9.67
C LYS A 259 -26.81 13.86 9.64
N GLN A 260 -26.53 15.16 9.59
CA GLN A 260 -27.57 16.19 9.42
C GLN A 260 -27.87 16.43 7.94
N ASP A 261 -26.88 16.27 7.07
CA ASP A 261 -27.00 16.51 5.63
C ASP A 261 -27.38 15.24 4.86
N GLU A 262 -28.13 15.43 3.78
CA GLU A 262 -28.39 14.39 2.79
C GLU A 262 -27.15 14.14 1.93
N ARG A 263 -26.90 12.88 1.58
CA ARG A 263 -25.85 12.49 0.62
C ARG A 263 -26.38 11.49 -0.38
N SER A 264 -25.71 11.39 -1.52
CA SER A 264 -25.97 10.35 -2.52
C SER A 264 -24.65 9.70 -2.94
N PHE A 265 -24.72 8.42 -3.27
CA PHE A 265 -23.65 7.61 -3.83
C PHE A 265 -24.11 7.11 -5.21
N PRO A 266 -24.03 7.97 -6.23
CA PRO A 266 -24.41 7.61 -7.58
C PRO A 266 -23.64 6.39 -8.11
N CYS A 267 -22.36 6.23 -7.75
CA CYS A 267 -21.66 4.99 -8.07
C CYS A 267 -21.89 3.94 -6.98
N THR A 268 -22.20 2.72 -7.38
CA THR A 268 -22.42 1.60 -6.47
C THR A 268 -21.60 0.42 -6.90
N TYR A 269 -20.79 -0.13 -6.00
CA TYR A 269 -20.18 -1.45 -6.15
C TYR A 269 -20.94 -2.43 -5.23
N VAL A 270 -21.34 -3.56 -5.77
CA VAL A 270 -22.00 -4.64 -5.03
C VAL A 270 -21.20 -5.91 -5.24
N HIS A 271 -20.81 -6.54 -4.14
CA HIS A 271 -20.19 -7.86 -4.10
C HIS A 271 -21.15 -8.84 -3.44
N ASN A 272 -21.51 -9.91 -4.14
CA ASN A 272 -22.32 -11.00 -3.62
C ASN A 272 -21.50 -12.29 -3.56
N SER A 273 -21.31 -12.82 -2.35
CA SER A 273 -20.51 -14.02 -2.08
C SER A 273 -21.27 -15.34 -2.25
N LYS A 274 -22.62 -15.30 -2.35
CA LYS A 274 -23.50 -16.46 -2.17
C LYS A 274 -24.18 -17.00 -3.42
N ASP A 275 -24.09 -16.34 -4.57
CA ASP A 275 -24.71 -16.82 -5.82
C ASP A 275 -23.79 -17.77 -6.61
N LYS A 276 -24.43 -18.83 -7.14
CA LYS A 276 -23.88 -20.18 -7.25
C LYS A 276 -22.77 -20.36 -8.30
N GLY A 277 -21.63 -20.88 -7.86
CA GLY A 277 -21.15 -22.15 -8.44
C GLY A 277 -19.68 -22.24 -8.83
N LYS A 278 -18.92 -21.14 -8.82
CA LYS A 278 -17.43 -21.14 -8.88
C LYS A 278 -16.76 -19.77 -8.71
N VAL A 279 -17.52 -18.67 -8.60
CA VAL A 279 -17.01 -17.30 -8.71
C VAL A 279 -17.91 -16.30 -7.97
N HIS A 280 -17.32 -15.27 -7.38
CA HIS A 280 -17.98 -14.11 -6.78
C HIS A 280 -18.71 -13.21 -7.82
N GLU A 281 -19.92 -12.75 -7.52
CA GLU A 281 -20.63 -11.78 -8.37
C GLU A 281 -20.27 -10.35 -7.95
N HIS A 282 -19.85 -9.56 -8.93
CA HIS A 282 -19.43 -8.17 -8.83
C HIS A 282 -20.24 -7.32 -9.80
N ILE A 283 -20.91 -6.29 -9.28
CA ILE A 283 -21.68 -5.33 -10.08
C ILE A 283 -21.22 -3.92 -9.73
N ILE A 284 -20.76 -3.17 -10.72
CA ILE A 284 -20.40 -1.76 -10.57
C ILE A 284 -21.30 -0.95 -11.47
N SER A 285 -21.87 0.14 -10.95
CA SER A 285 -22.86 0.87 -11.75
C SER A 285 -23.04 2.32 -11.34
N VAL A 286 -23.31 3.15 -12.34
CA VAL A 286 -23.68 4.58 -12.22
C VAL A 286 -25.02 4.81 -12.93
N PRO A 287 -25.80 5.86 -12.57
CA PRO A 287 -26.99 6.23 -13.31
C PRO A 287 -26.67 6.50 -14.79
N PRO A 288 -27.46 5.97 -15.75
CA PRO A 288 -27.27 6.28 -17.17
C PRO A 288 -27.43 7.77 -17.50
N THR A 289 -28.06 8.56 -16.64
CA THR A 289 -28.15 10.02 -16.77
C THR A 289 -26.87 10.77 -16.43
N MET A 290 -25.91 10.13 -15.76
CA MET A 290 -24.67 10.82 -15.40
C MET A 290 -23.86 11.17 -16.64
N GLU A 291 -23.14 12.29 -16.57
CA GLU A 291 -22.23 12.72 -17.63
C GLU A 291 -20.99 11.83 -17.74
N CYS A 292 -20.71 10.98 -16.75
CA CYS A 292 -19.57 10.07 -16.71
C CYS A 292 -19.95 8.62 -17.01
N ASN A 293 -18.95 7.79 -17.29
CA ASN A 293 -19.12 6.38 -17.59
C ASN A 293 -18.02 5.49 -16.98
N LEU A 294 -18.17 4.18 -17.11
CA LEU A 294 -17.30 3.16 -16.53
C LEU A 294 -16.33 2.52 -17.54
N ARG A 295 -16.17 3.07 -18.75
CA ARG A 295 -15.39 2.42 -19.82
C ARG A 295 -13.93 2.16 -19.42
N GLY A 296 -13.24 3.16 -18.87
CA GLY A 296 -11.85 2.98 -18.46
C GLY A 296 -11.68 1.94 -17.35
N LEU A 297 -12.66 1.81 -16.45
CA LEU A 297 -12.64 0.79 -15.41
C LEU A 297 -12.93 -0.59 -16.01
N ALA A 298 -13.85 -0.68 -16.98
CA ALA A 298 -14.10 -1.91 -17.72
C ALA A 298 -12.82 -2.41 -18.39
N ASP A 299 -12.13 -1.55 -19.14
CA ASP A 299 -10.90 -1.89 -19.85
C ASP A 299 -9.83 -2.43 -18.88
N LEU A 300 -9.69 -1.83 -17.69
CA LEU A 300 -8.78 -2.34 -16.64
C LEU A 300 -9.21 -3.72 -16.12
N LEU A 301 -10.50 -3.91 -15.83
CA LEU A 301 -11.03 -5.20 -15.36
C LEU A 301 -10.87 -6.32 -16.39
N GLU A 302 -10.97 -6.01 -17.69
CA GLU A 302 -10.70 -7.00 -18.75
C GLU A 302 -9.27 -7.52 -18.69
N VAL A 303 -8.29 -6.63 -18.57
CA VAL A 303 -6.86 -7.00 -18.49
C VAL A 303 -6.57 -7.77 -17.21
N MET A 304 -7.16 -7.35 -16.08
CA MET A 304 -7.02 -8.04 -14.80
C MET A 304 -7.62 -9.45 -14.85
N GLU A 305 -8.80 -9.62 -15.45
CA GLU A 305 -9.46 -10.92 -15.62
C GLU A 305 -8.62 -11.86 -16.50
N ASP A 306 -8.06 -11.36 -17.59
CA ASP A 306 -7.20 -12.15 -18.47
C ASP A 306 -5.93 -12.60 -17.74
N ARG A 307 -5.31 -11.70 -16.96
CA ARG A 307 -4.14 -12.00 -16.13
C ARG A 307 -4.44 -13.06 -15.07
N ALA A 308 -5.60 -12.94 -14.40
CA ALA A 308 -6.05 -13.91 -13.40
C ALA A 308 -6.22 -15.30 -14.01
N ARG A 309 -6.78 -15.38 -15.22
CA ARG A 309 -6.93 -16.65 -15.96
C ARG A 309 -5.59 -17.24 -16.38
N GLU A 310 -4.68 -16.42 -16.89
CA GLU A 310 -3.32 -16.86 -17.23
C GLU A 310 -2.59 -17.45 -16.01
N GLN A 311 -2.64 -16.77 -14.86
CA GLN A 311 -2.03 -17.24 -13.61
C GLN A 311 -2.64 -18.57 -13.12
N ASN A 312 -3.95 -18.73 -13.30
CA ASN A 312 -4.67 -19.97 -12.94
C ASN A 312 -4.55 -21.09 -13.99
N GLY A 313 -3.93 -20.82 -15.16
CA GLY A 313 -3.87 -21.78 -16.28
C GLY A 313 -5.22 -22.03 -16.96
N ASP A 314 -6.18 -21.13 -16.77
CA ASP A 314 -7.50 -21.18 -17.40
C ASP A 314 -7.41 -20.78 -18.89
N PRO A 315 -8.30 -21.31 -19.75
CA PRO A 315 -8.35 -20.89 -21.15
C PRO A 315 -8.79 -19.41 -21.27
N PRO A 316 -8.30 -18.69 -22.30
CA PRO A 316 -8.74 -17.32 -22.56
C PRO A 316 -10.23 -17.30 -22.88
N ARG A 317 -10.91 -16.20 -22.54
CA ARG A 317 -12.32 -16.00 -22.87
C ARG A 317 -12.54 -15.97 -24.38
N ALA A 318 -13.71 -16.44 -24.80
CA ALA A 318 -14.07 -16.56 -26.21
C ALA A 318 -14.12 -15.19 -26.92
N ARG A 319 -13.57 -15.14 -28.13
CA ARG A 319 -13.46 -13.94 -28.99
C ARG A 319 -13.96 -14.17 -30.42
N ASP A 320 -14.65 -15.28 -30.67
CA ASP A 320 -15.09 -15.71 -32.01
C ASP A 320 -16.33 -14.95 -32.51
N ASN A 321 -17.14 -14.42 -31.59
CA ASN A 321 -18.31 -13.61 -31.90
C ASN A 321 -18.39 -12.45 -30.89
N PRO A 322 -17.40 -11.54 -30.91
CA PRO A 322 -17.27 -10.53 -29.88
C PRO A 322 -18.45 -9.56 -29.92
N ARG A 323 -18.79 -9.01 -28.76
CA ARG A 323 -19.80 -7.95 -28.68
C ARG A 323 -19.30 -6.70 -29.39
N ALA A 324 -20.24 -5.87 -29.87
CA ALA A 324 -19.89 -4.78 -30.77
C ALA A 324 -19.06 -3.71 -30.06
N GLY A 325 -17.79 -3.55 -30.46
CA GLY A 325 -16.87 -2.60 -29.83
C GLY A 325 -16.08 -3.19 -28.64
N TYR A 326 -16.13 -4.51 -28.45
CA TYR A 326 -15.41 -5.26 -27.42
C TYR A 326 -14.60 -6.39 -28.05
N ASP A 327 -13.63 -6.92 -27.30
CA ASP A 327 -12.79 -8.04 -27.75
C ASP A 327 -13.39 -9.41 -27.41
N TYR A 328 -14.38 -9.45 -26.52
CA TYR A 328 -14.94 -10.68 -25.95
C TYR A 328 -16.40 -10.88 -26.32
N ASN A 329 -16.83 -12.15 -26.41
CA ASN A 329 -18.24 -12.52 -26.52
C ASN A 329 -19.03 -12.13 -25.25
N ASP A 330 -18.33 -12.10 -24.12
CA ASP A 330 -18.88 -11.80 -22.79
C ASP A 330 -17.91 -10.92 -21.99
N PRO A 331 -17.86 -9.61 -22.31
CA PRO A 331 -17.06 -8.63 -21.58
C PRO A 331 -17.70 -8.30 -20.22
N TRP A 332 -16.92 -7.67 -19.33
CA TRP A 332 -17.38 -7.06 -18.08
C TRP A 332 -18.45 -6.00 -18.29
N TYR A 333 -18.52 -5.42 -19.48
CA TYR A 333 -19.51 -4.41 -19.80
C TYR A 333 -20.89 -5.03 -20.11
N ASP A 334 -21.94 -4.58 -19.40
CA ASP A 334 -23.32 -5.01 -19.66
C ASP A 334 -23.99 -4.14 -20.74
N GLU A 335 -24.05 -4.68 -21.96
CA GLU A 335 -24.64 -4.01 -23.14
C GLU A 335 -26.16 -3.79 -23.06
N ARG A 336 -26.87 -4.42 -22.11
CA ARG A 336 -28.32 -4.18 -21.92
C ARG A 336 -28.62 -2.73 -21.53
N HIS A 337 -27.60 -2.00 -21.05
CA HIS A 337 -27.73 -0.64 -20.56
C HIS A 337 -26.93 0.34 -21.41
N SER A 338 -27.59 1.43 -21.81
CA SER A 338 -27.01 2.45 -22.68
C SER A 338 -25.94 3.28 -21.96
N GLN A 339 -24.87 3.61 -22.69
CA GLN A 339 -23.85 4.63 -22.34
C GLN A 339 -22.81 4.25 -21.27
N HIS A 340 -22.28 3.03 -21.28
CA HIS A 340 -21.14 2.67 -20.43
C HIS A 340 -21.42 2.77 -18.92
N SER A 341 -22.63 2.41 -18.45
CA SER A 341 -23.12 2.72 -17.09
C SER A 341 -23.13 1.56 -16.10
N ILE A 342 -23.01 0.31 -16.55
CA ILE A 342 -23.04 -0.90 -15.71
C ILE A 342 -21.93 -1.85 -16.14
N LEU A 343 -21.15 -2.30 -15.16
CA LEU A 343 -20.25 -3.44 -15.26
C LEU A 343 -20.85 -4.58 -14.44
N ASP A 344 -20.86 -5.76 -15.03
CA ASP A 344 -21.38 -6.98 -14.45
C ASP A 344 -20.37 -8.10 -14.66
N THR A 345 -20.43 -9.11 -13.82
CA THR A 345 -19.53 -10.26 -13.90
C THR A 345 -19.74 -10.99 -15.22
N PRO A 346 -18.68 -11.42 -15.92
CA PRO A 346 -18.82 -12.28 -17.09
C PRO A 346 -19.67 -13.51 -16.74
N GLY A 347 -20.50 -13.98 -17.67
CA GLY A 347 -21.45 -15.07 -17.46
C GLY A 347 -20.81 -16.43 -17.18
N ASP A 348 -19.52 -16.62 -17.51
CA ASP A 348 -18.72 -17.78 -17.10
C ASP A 348 -17.98 -17.58 -15.75
N GLY A 349 -18.22 -16.45 -15.10
CA GLY A 349 -17.62 -15.98 -13.85
C GLY A 349 -16.31 -15.20 -14.02
N SER A 350 -16.15 -14.10 -13.29
CA SER A 350 -14.87 -13.48 -12.89
C SER A 350 -13.88 -14.41 -12.16
N ARG A 351 -12.58 -14.27 -12.40
CA ARG A 351 -11.51 -14.86 -11.54
C ARG A 351 -10.98 -13.86 -10.53
N LEU A 352 -11.45 -12.63 -10.58
CA LEU A 352 -11.11 -11.56 -9.65
C LEU A 352 -11.88 -11.73 -8.35
N GLU A 353 -11.17 -11.57 -7.24
CA GLU A 353 -11.73 -11.53 -5.90
C GLU A 353 -12.27 -10.13 -5.58
N ARG A 354 -12.98 -9.99 -4.44
CA ARG A 354 -13.44 -8.68 -3.99
C ARG A 354 -12.30 -7.68 -3.88
N ASP A 355 -11.16 -8.11 -3.35
CA ASP A 355 -10.01 -7.25 -3.10
C ASP A 355 -9.37 -6.77 -4.41
N ASP A 356 -9.35 -7.61 -5.45
CA ASP A 356 -8.91 -7.21 -6.80
C ASP A 356 -9.79 -6.09 -7.37
N ILE A 357 -11.12 -6.24 -7.28
CA ILE A 357 -12.06 -5.21 -7.76
C ILE A 357 -11.93 -3.92 -6.95
N MET A 358 -11.74 -4.03 -5.64
CA MET A 358 -11.53 -2.86 -4.79
C MET A 358 -10.23 -2.13 -5.14
N GLU A 359 -9.14 -2.85 -5.46
CA GLU A 359 -7.89 -2.26 -5.92
C GLU A 359 -8.06 -1.48 -7.22
N ALA A 360 -8.79 -2.04 -8.19
CA ALA A 360 -9.14 -1.32 -9.41
C ALA A 360 -9.97 -0.05 -9.14
N LEU A 361 -10.95 -0.13 -8.24
CA LEU A 361 -11.76 1.02 -7.82
C LEU A 361 -10.90 2.08 -7.12
N TRP A 362 -9.99 1.69 -6.24
CA TRP A 362 -9.09 2.62 -5.57
C TRP A 362 -8.17 3.33 -6.56
N ASP A 363 -7.63 2.65 -7.56
CA ASP A 363 -6.81 3.26 -8.62
C ASP A 363 -7.52 4.45 -9.30
N PHE A 364 -8.83 4.29 -9.55
CA PHE A 364 -9.72 5.33 -10.08
C PHE A 364 -10.09 6.40 -9.06
N GLY A 365 -10.03 6.08 -7.77
CA GLY A 365 -10.26 7.01 -6.67
C GLY A 365 -9.03 7.80 -6.21
N CYS A 366 -7.85 7.60 -6.82
CA CYS A 366 -6.60 8.25 -6.40
C CYS A 366 -6.57 9.75 -6.75
N PRO A 367 -6.73 10.68 -5.78
CA PRO A 367 -6.67 12.12 -6.09
C PRO A 367 -5.25 12.56 -6.50
N LEU A 368 -4.22 11.81 -6.09
CA LEU A 368 -2.82 12.17 -6.31
C LEU A 368 -2.40 12.11 -7.79
N LYS A 369 -3.18 11.43 -8.64
CA LYS A 369 -2.96 11.35 -10.11
C LYS A 369 -3.10 12.70 -10.82
N TYR A 370 -3.76 13.67 -10.19
CA TYR A 370 -4.08 14.96 -10.82
C TYR A 370 -3.43 16.15 -10.13
N ILE A 371 -2.79 15.93 -8.98
CA ILE A 371 -2.02 16.97 -8.31
C ILE A 371 -0.66 17.04 -9.02
N ARG A 372 -0.49 18.08 -9.84
CA ARG A 372 0.77 18.36 -10.53
C ARG A 372 1.55 19.40 -9.75
N ALA A 373 2.83 19.14 -9.53
CA ALA A 373 3.75 20.10 -8.94
C ALA A 373 4.57 20.77 -10.06
N GLN A 374 4.81 22.07 -9.94
CA GLN A 374 5.60 22.81 -10.92
C GLN A 374 7.07 22.39 -10.93
N HIS A 375 7.61 22.02 -9.76
CA HIS A 375 8.95 21.45 -9.65
C HIS A 375 8.91 20.18 -8.82
N ILE A 376 9.47 19.10 -9.39
CA ILE A 376 9.60 17.79 -8.77
C ILE A 376 11.07 17.41 -8.89
N THR A 377 11.68 17.08 -7.76
CA THR A 377 13.01 16.47 -7.72
C THR A 377 12.97 15.29 -6.77
N THR A 378 13.27 14.10 -7.28
CA THR A 378 13.36 12.88 -6.47
C THR A 378 14.82 12.54 -6.27
N SER A 379 15.27 12.53 -5.01
CA SER A 379 16.63 12.15 -4.63
C SER A 379 16.62 10.79 -3.95
N ILE A 380 17.33 9.84 -4.54
CA ILE A 380 17.44 8.47 -4.03
C ILE A 380 18.83 8.27 -3.43
N PHE A 381 18.89 7.88 -2.17
CA PHE A 381 20.12 7.69 -1.41
C PHE A 381 20.38 6.21 -1.14
N ILE A 382 21.61 5.80 -1.46
CA ILE A 382 22.06 4.41 -1.35
C ILE A 382 23.28 4.38 -0.40
N PRO A 383 23.12 3.84 0.82
CA PRO A 383 24.18 3.77 1.80
C PRO A 383 25.13 2.60 1.52
N LEU A 384 26.42 2.90 1.49
CA LEU A 384 27.48 1.93 1.22
C LEU A 384 28.73 2.27 2.01
N TRP A 385 29.59 1.28 2.28
CA TRP A 385 30.92 1.55 2.81
C TRP A 385 31.93 1.59 1.67
N ALA A 386 32.60 2.73 1.52
CA ALA A 386 33.55 2.95 0.43
C ALA A 386 34.76 2.02 0.59
N SER A 387 34.92 1.11 -0.37
CA SER A 387 36.09 0.26 -0.53
C SER A 387 37.33 1.08 -0.87
N SER A 388 38.53 0.52 -0.67
CA SER A 388 39.78 1.16 -1.08
C SER A 388 39.80 1.44 -2.58
N SER A 389 39.28 0.52 -3.40
CA SER A 389 39.17 0.69 -4.86
C SER A 389 38.24 1.84 -5.24
N LEU A 390 37.09 1.99 -4.57
CA LEU A 390 36.20 3.13 -4.82
C LEU A 390 36.84 4.47 -4.42
N LYS A 391 37.56 4.50 -3.29
CA LYS A 391 38.28 5.71 -2.85
C LYS A 391 39.38 6.10 -3.84
N GLU A 392 40.08 5.12 -4.42
CA GLU A 392 41.04 5.34 -5.49
C GLU A 392 40.36 5.86 -6.76
N GLU A 393 39.23 5.29 -7.18
CA GLU A 393 38.46 5.75 -8.35
C GLU A 393 37.94 7.20 -8.18
N LEU A 394 37.59 7.61 -6.96
CA LEU A 394 37.20 9.00 -6.66
C LEU A 394 38.39 9.97 -6.74
N ASN A 395 39.61 9.47 -6.53
CA ASN A 395 40.86 10.24 -6.62
C ASN A 395 41.41 10.28 -8.06
N GLU A 396 41.04 9.32 -8.91
CA GLU A 396 41.44 9.29 -10.31
C GLU A 396 40.73 10.37 -11.14
N SER A 397 41.51 11.27 -11.74
CA SER A 397 40.97 12.33 -12.60
C SER A 397 40.36 11.75 -13.88
N GLY A 398 39.03 11.72 -13.98
CA GLY A 398 38.36 11.31 -15.22
C GLY A 398 36.85 11.12 -15.11
N LYS A 399 36.41 10.22 -14.21
CA LYS A 399 34.99 9.84 -14.07
C LYS A 399 34.20 10.70 -13.09
N TRP A 400 34.86 11.19 -12.04
CA TRP A 400 34.24 12.01 -11.01
C TRP A 400 34.83 13.44 -11.03
N SER A 401 34.05 14.40 -10.54
CA SER A 401 34.50 15.77 -10.24
C SER A 401 34.09 16.15 -8.83
N PRO A 402 34.86 17.00 -8.14
CA PRO A 402 34.37 17.63 -6.92
C PRO A 402 33.02 18.30 -7.13
N PHE A 403 32.06 18.02 -6.24
CA PHE A 403 30.77 18.69 -6.24
C PHE A 403 30.93 20.07 -5.59
N LYS A 404 30.37 21.10 -6.24
CA LYS A 404 30.31 22.44 -5.70
C LYS A 404 28.87 22.76 -5.34
N TYR A 405 28.63 23.03 -4.06
CA TYR A 405 27.33 23.44 -3.55
C TYR A 405 26.93 24.83 -4.06
N ASP A 406 25.62 25.08 -4.15
CA ASP A 406 25.10 26.40 -4.51
C ASP A 406 25.47 27.43 -3.43
N SER A 407 26.11 28.53 -3.86
CA SER A 407 26.50 29.64 -3.00
C SER A 407 25.34 30.30 -2.24
N LYS A 408 24.10 30.24 -2.76
CA LYS A 408 22.92 30.75 -2.07
C LYS A 408 22.48 29.78 -0.97
N ALA A 409 22.42 28.49 -1.25
CA ALA A 409 22.13 27.44 -0.27
C ALA A 409 23.14 27.44 0.89
N LEU A 410 24.43 27.64 0.58
CA LEU A 410 25.51 27.66 1.57
C LEU A 410 25.37 28.76 2.63
N ARG A 411 24.82 29.94 2.27
CA ARG A 411 24.70 31.09 3.18
C ARG A 411 23.72 30.86 4.33
N GLU A 412 22.80 29.92 4.16
CA GLU A 412 21.74 29.62 5.10
C GLU A 412 22.20 28.63 6.17
N PHE A 413 23.31 27.92 5.94
CA PHE A 413 23.94 27.06 6.93
C PHE A 413 24.73 27.87 7.97
N LEU A 414 24.88 27.32 9.18
CA LEU A 414 25.76 27.90 10.20
C LEU A 414 27.20 28.05 9.65
N PRO A 415 27.99 29.04 10.10
CA PRO A 415 29.34 29.29 9.55
C PRO A 415 30.26 28.06 9.57
N TYR A 416 30.12 27.23 10.60
CA TYR A 416 30.85 25.97 10.73
C TYR A 416 30.41 24.93 9.67
N MET A 417 29.10 24.79 9.41
CA MET A 417 28.56 23.92 8.36
C MET A 417 28.92 24.42 6.97
N GLU A 418 28.85 25.73 6.76
CA GLU A 418 29.32 26.36 5.53
C GLU A 418 30.81 26.06 5.28
N SER A 419 31.64 26.07 6.33
CA SER A 419 33.06 25.69 6.23
C SER A 419 33.23 24.23 5.81
N ILE A 420 32.46 23.29 6.39
CA ILE A 420 32.46 21.89 5.95
C ILE A 420 32.12 21.81 4.46
N PHE A 421 31.01 22.41 4.03
CA PHE A 421 30.57 22.34 2.63
C PHE A 421 31.43 23.17 1.64
N LYS A 422 32.23 24.13 2.11
CA LYS A 422 33.25 24.80 1.29
C LYS A 422 34.47 23.93 1.10
N GLN A 423 34.80 23.10 2.10
CA GLN A 423 35.99 22.26 2.12
C GLN A 423 35.77 20.86 1.51
N THR A 424 34.52 20.42 1.37
CA THR A 424 34.06 19.15 0.74
C THR A 424 34.49 18.96 -0.71
N ALA A 425 35.08 19.97 -1.35
CA ALA A 425 35.53 19.94 -2.74
C ALA A 425 37.04 19.70 -2.93
N ASN A 426 37.83 19.51 -1.87
CA ASN A 426 39.28 19.38 -1.99
C ASN A 426 39.77 17.98 -1.52
N ILE A 427 40.47 17.27 -2.41
CA ILE A 427 40.77 15.82 -2.34
C ILE A 427 42.01 15.51 -1.49
N GLU A 428 42.81 16.51 -1.12
CA GLU A 428 44.19 16.28 -0.70
C GLU A 428 44.40 15.55 0.64
N ASN A 429 43.38 15.39 1.51
CA ASN A 429 43.52 14.64 2.77
C ASN A 429 42.24 13.87 3.13
N SER A 430 42.38 12.56 3.40
CA SER A 430 41.31 11.63 3.79
C SER A 430 40.72 11.84 5.19
N GLU A 431 41.09 12.93 5.87
CA GLU A 431 40.69 13.28 7.24
C GLU A 431 39.60 14.37 7.29
N LYS A 432 38.90 14.60 6.17
CA LYS A 432 37.83 15.60 6.12
C LYS A 432 36.50 15.04 6.62
N PRO A 433 35.68 15.85 7.30
CA PRO A 433 34.40 15.42 7.85
C PRO A 433 33.39 15.00 6.76
N LEU A 434 33.47 15.60 5.56
CA LEU A 434 32.65 15.26 4.39
C LEU A 434 33.41 15.61 3.11
N SER A 435 33.28 14.79 2.07
CA SER A 435 33.71 15.06 0.69
C SER A 435 32.58 14.71 -0.28
N ALA A 436 32.40 15.49 -1.34
CA ALA A 436 31.28 15.30 -2.27
C ALA A 436 31.76 15.32 -3.73
N TYR A 437 31.23 14.41 -4.54
CA TYR A 437 31.62 14.20 -5.93
C TYR A 437 30.39 14.09 -6.84
N VAL A 438 30.54 14.51 -8.10
CA VAL A 438 29.54 14.34 -9.18
C VAL A 438 30.13 13.49 -10.28
N PHE A 439 29.35 12.53 -10.75
CA PHE A 439 29.70 11.70 -11.89
C PHE A 439 29.65 12.50 -13.20
N LYS A 440 30.68 12.36 -14.04
CA LYS A 440 30.81 13.11 -15.31
C LYS A 440 30.21 12.38 -16.52
N GLY A 441 29.98 11.07 -16.41
CA GLY A 441 29.45 10.25 -17.50
C GLY A 441 27.92 10.33 -17.63
N PRO A 442 27.35 9.76 -18.71
CA PRO A 442 25.90 9.56 -18.80
C PRO A 442 25.45 8.61 -17.68
N VAL A 443 24.33 8.94 -17.05
CA VAL A 443 23.69 8.10 -16.05
C VAL A 443 22.55 7.36 -16.74
N GLU A 444 22.65 6.03 -16.78
CA GLU A 444 21.60 5.14 -17.24
C GLU A 444 21.02 4.38 -16.05
N ILE A 445 19.69 4.34 -15.99
CA ILE A 445 18.94 3.58 -15.00
C ILE A 445 18.06 2.55 -15.68
N ARG A 446 17.90 1.41 -15.03
CA ARG A 446 16.97 0.37 -15.46
C ARG A 446 16.16 -0.06 -14.25
N LEU A 447 14.84 0.03 -14.35
CA LEU A 447 13.96 -0.53 -13.32
C LEU A 447 13.87 -2.04 -13.51
N ASP A 448 13.97 -2.76 -12.39
CA ASP A 448 13.82 -4.22 -12.30
C ASP A 448 13.30 -4.51 -10.88
N PRO A 449 12.08 -4.02 -10.55
CA PRO A 449 11.58 -4.07 -9.19
C PRO A 449 11.34 -5.52 -8.76
N GLN A 450 11.97 -5.92 -7.66
CA GLN A 450 11.80 -7.25 -7.08
C GLN A 450 10.72 -7.22 -6.00
N HIS A 451 9.49 -7.50 -6.40
CA HIS A 451 8.36 -7.61 -5.48
C HIS A 451 8.49 -8.88 -4.63
N ILE A 452 8.40 -8.70 -3.30
CA ILE A 452 8.53 -9.81 -2.33
C ILE A 452 7.19 -10.54 -2.15
N LEU A 453 6.08 -9.86 -2.45
CA LEU A 453 4.72 -10.36 -2.28
C LEU A 453 4.00 -10.43 -3.63
N GLU A 454 3.44 -11.61 -3.89
CA GLU A 454 2.44 -11.84 -4.93
C GLU A 454 1.08 -11.46 -4.32
N GLU A 455 0.51 -10.35 -4.78
CA GLU A 455 -0.72 -9.76 -4.21
C GLU A 455 -1.90 -9.81 -5.18
N GLY A 456 -1.84 -10.73 -6.14
CA GLY A 456 -2.93 -11.01 -7.07
C GLY A 456 -2.86 -10.25 -8.39
N PRO A 457 -3.76 -10.60 -9.33
CA PRO A 457 -3.74 -10.11 -10.70
C PRO A 457 -4.00 -8.61 -10.81
N ALA A 458 -4.84 -8.02 -9.93
CA ALA A 458 -5.12 -6.59 -9.93
C ALA A 458 -3.86 -5.76 -9.75
N VAL A 459 -3.16 -6.08 -8.67
CA VAL A 459 -1.96 -5.39 -8.26
C VAL A 459 -0.87 -5.53 -9.32
N ASP A 460 -0.69 -6.71 -9.88
CA ASP A 460 0.35 -6.94 -10.90
C ASP A 460 0.09 -6.14 -12.17
N VAL A 461 -1.17 -6.06 -12.63
CA VAL A 461 -1.55 -5.24 -13.79
C VAL A 461 -1.32 -3.76 -13.49
N ILE A 462 -1.75 -3.27 -12.33
CA ILE A 462 -1.57 -1.86 -11.93
C ILE A 462 -0.07 -1.53 -11.80
N ARG A 463 0.72 -2.37 -11.15
CA ARG A 463 2.18 -2.22 -11.03
C ARG A 463 2.84 -2.18 -12.42
N THR A 464 2.48 -3.09 -13.32
CA THR A 464 3.06 -3.15 -14.68
C THR A 464 2.74 -1.87 -15.46
N ASN A 465 1.47 -1.44 -15.48
CA ASN A 465 1.06 -0.23 -16.16
C ASN A 465 1.77 1.02 -15.62
N ASN A 466 1.90 1.12 -14.29
CA ASN A 466 2.62 2.23 -13.67
C ASN A 466 4.13 2.13 -13.93
N GLN A 467 4.73 0.95 -13.95
CA GLN A 467 6.16 0.79 -14.25
C GLN A 467 6.48 1.27 -15.66
N GLU A 468 5.71 0.86 -16.67
CA GLU A 468 5.89 1.31 -18.06
C GLU A 468 5.78 2.85 -18.18
N HIS A 469 4.82 3.44 -17.48
CA HIS A 469 4.66 4.89 -17.42
C HIS A 469 5.88 5.57 -16.76
N ILE A 470 6.36 5.04 -15.63
CA ILE A 470 7.54 5.57 -14.94
C ILE A 470 8.81 5.42 -15.78
N GLU A 471 8.99 4.30 -16.49
CA GLU A 471 10.13 4.13 -17.41
C GLU A 471 10.13 5.20 -18.51
N SER A 472 8.97 5.47 -19.12
CA SER A 472 8.78 6.57 -20.10
C SER A 472 9.07 7.97 -19.50
N VAL A 473 8.78 8.17 -18.22
CA VAL A 473 9.16 9.39 -17.49
C VAL A 473 10.67 9.46 -17.31
N LEU A 474 11.30 8.36 -16.90
CA LEU A 474 12.74 8.28 -16.64
C LEU A 474 13.58 8.52 -17.89
N GLU A 475 13.14 8.02 -19.05
CA GLU A 475 13.78 8.29 -20.35
C GLU A 475 13.85 9.79 -20.69
N LYS A 476 12.87 10.57 -20.22
CA LYS A 476 12.77 12.02 -20.44
C LYS A 476 13.37 12.83 -19.29
N SER A 477 13.79 12.16 -18.21
CA SER A 477 14.27 12.81 -16.99
C SER A 477 15.74 13.17 -17.08
N ARG A 478 16.12 14.29 -16.47
CA ARG A 478 17.53 14.64 -16.28
C ARG A 478 18.05 13.97 -15.01
N LEU A 479 18.94 13.02 -15.20
CA LEU A 479 19.58 12.26 -14.13
C LEU A 479 20.92 12.90 -13.73
N LYS A 480 21.22 12.93 -12.43
CA LYS A 480 22.56 13.23 -11.92
C LYS A 480 22.91 12.23 -10.82
N LEU A 481 24.17 11.79 -10.84
CA LEU A 481 24.70 10.90 -9.82
C LEU A 481 25.76 11.63 -9.00
N ARG A 482 25.58 11.64 -7.68
CA ARG A 482 26.50 12.23 -6.71
C ARG A 482 26.93 11.20 -5.68
N PHE A 483 28.11 11.39 -5.13
CA PHE A 483 28.65 10.56 -4.07
C PHE A 483 29.12 11.42 -2.92
N PHE A 484 28.57 11.21 -1.72
CA PHE A 484 28.95 11.86 -0.49
C PHE A 484 29.74 10.87 0.37
N LEU A 485 31.01 11.17 0.61
CA LEU A 485 31.91 10.37 1.43
C LEU A 485 32.12 11.07 2.77
N TYR A 486 31.66 10.44 3.84
CA TYR A 486 31.87 10.89 5.21
C TYR A 486 33.19 10.35 5.78
N GLU A 487 33.66 11.01 6.83
CA GLU A 487 34.71 10.47 7.71
C GLU A 487 34.39 9.01 8.06
N TYR A 488 35.40 8.15 8.18
CA TYR A 488 35.28 6.69 8.44
C TYR A 488 34.82 5.80 7.28
N GLY A 489 34.51 6.37 6.13
CA GLY A 489 34.26 5.61 4.90
C GLY A 489 32.80 5.30 4.62
N LEU A 490 31.85 5.90 5.33
CA LEU A 490 30.44 5.85 4.94
C LEU A 490 30.25 6.67 3.66
N GLY A 491 29.76 6.02 2.62
CA GLY A 491 29.36 6.59 1.35
C GLY A 491 27.84 6.66 1.24
N LEU A 492 27.31 7.80 0.82
CA LEU A 492 25.93 7.95 0.37
C LEU A 492 25.96 8.29 -1.12
N LEU A 493 25.53 7.34 -1.95
CA LEU A 493 25.33 7.58 -3.38
C LEU A 493 23.93 8.19 -3.57
N GLU A 494 23.86 9.39 -4.14
CA GLU A 494 22.62 10.11 -4.45
C GLU A 494 22.36 10.06 -5.95
N LEU A 495 21.25 9.45 -6.36
CA LEU A 495 20.68 9.58 -7.69
C LEU A 495 19.59 10.66 -7.63
N GLU A 496 19.87 11.81 -8.25
CA GLU A 496 18.90 12.90 -8.41
C GLU A 496 18.18 12.75 -9.75
N VAL A 497 16.87 12.56 -9.68
CA VAL A 497 15.96 12.49 -10.83
C VAL A 497 15.22 13.82 -10.93
N ASN A 498 15.48 14.56 -12.01
CA ASN A 498 14.76 15.78 -12.36
C ASN A 498 13.86 15.50 -13.57
N PRO A 499 12.63 15.05 -13.36
CA PRO A 499 11.71 14.76 -14.43
C PRO A 499 11.13 16.03 -15.08
N PRO A 500 10.60 15.93 -16.31
CA PRO A 500 9.95 17.05 -16.98
C PRO A 500 8.68 17.48 -16.23
N SER A 501 8.58 18.77 -15.89
CA SER A 501 7.53 19.34 -15.03
C SER A 501 6.10 19.24 -15.58
N GLU A 502 5.93 19.06 -16.89
CA GLU A 502 4.60 19.04 -17.52
C GLU A 502 3.87 17.69 -17.40
N VAL A 503 4.58 16.62 -17.00
CA VAL A 503 4.14 15.23 -17.19
C VAL A 503 3.75 14.52 -15.89
N LEU A 504 4.20 15.00 -14.72
CA LEU A 504 4.15 14.22 -13.49
C LEU A 504 3.15 14.71 -12.45
N SER A 505 2.45 13.74 -11.88
CA SER A 505 1.61 13.85 -10.70
C SER A 505 2.33 13.38 -9.43
N ILE A 506 1.77 13.68 -8.25
CA ILE A 506 2.27 13.14 -6.98
C ILE A 506 2.22 11.60 -6.96
N ARG A 507 1.19 10.99 -7.56
CA ARG A 507 1.11 9.52 -7.70
C ARG A 507 2.31 8.98 -8.47
N ASP A 508 2.70 9.65 -9.54
CA ASP A 508 3.82 9.20 -10.37
C ASP A 508 5.15 9.30 -9.62
N SER A 509 5.36 10.35 -8.81
CA SER A 509 6.57 10.41 -7.97
C SER A 509 6.59 9.28 -6.93
N GLN A 510 5.45 8.93 -6.35
CA GLN A 510 5.35 7.79 -5.43
C GLN A 510 5.71 6.46 -6.12
N TRP A 511 5.19 6.21 -7.32
CA TRP A 511 5.54 5.00 -8.09
C TRP A 511 7.01 5.00 -8.51
N LEU A 512 7.57 6.15 -8.91
CA LEU A 512 9.00 6.29 -9.20
C LEU A 512 9.86 5.88 -8.00
N GLU A 513 9.56 6.43 -6.83
CA GLU A 513 10.26 6.11 -5.60
C GLU A 513 10.10 4.63 -5.25
N HIS A 514 8.90 4.07 -5.41
CA HIS A 514 8.60 2.67 -5.13
C HIS A 514 9.42 1.73 -6.01
N PHE A 515 9.35 1.88 -7.34
CA PHE A 515 10.04 0.99 -8.27
C PHE A 515 11.56 1.09 -8.15
N ILE A 516 12.10 2.30 -7.96
CA ILE A 516 13.53 2.44 -7.70
C ILE A 516 13.90 1.70 -6.42
N THR A 517 13.13 1.86 -5.34
CA THR A 517 13.43 1.24 -4.05
C THR A 517 13.44 -0.28 -4.11
N LEU A 518 12.52 -0.88 -4.89
CA LEU A 518 12.47 -2.33 -5.10
C LEU A 518 13.49 -2.85 -6.11
N THR A 519 14.14 -1.97 -6.87
CA THR A 519 15.14 -2.37 -7.87
C THR A 519 16.50 -2.57 -7.20
N PRO A 520 17.12 -3.76 -7.28
CA PRO A 520 18.47 -3.99 -6.76
C PRO A 520 19.51 -3.04 -7.36
N LEU A 521 20.51 -2.62 -6.57
CA LEU A 521 21.53 -1.65 -7.02
C LEU A 521 22.25 -2.08 -8.32
N ASN A 522 22.55 -3.37 -8.46
CA ASN A 522 23.20 -3.93 -9.64
C ASN A 522 22.33 -3.85 -10.89
N SER A 523 21.02 -4.05 -10.77
CA SER A 523 20.08 -3.83 -11.88
C SER A 523 19.91 -2.34 -12.17
N LEU A 524 19.76 -1.53 -11.12
CA LEU A 524 19.47 -0.09 -11.21
C LEU A 524 20.59 0.70 -11.91
N LEU A 525 21.83 0.56 -11.44
CA LEU A 525 22.98 1.36 -11.89
C LEU A 525 24.09 0.53 -12.55
N GLY A 526 23.87 -0.76 -12.83
CA GLY A 526 24.90 -1.65 -13.38
C GLY A 526 25.46 -1.25 -14.75
N LYS A 527 24.73 -0.43 -15.51
CA LYS A 527 25.24 0.19 -16.75
C LYS A 527 26.08 1.46 -16.51
N THR A 528 25.88 2.12 -15.36
CA THR A 528 26.53 3.38 -15.01
C THR A 528 27.79 3.16 -14.18
N LEU A 529 27.74 2.28 -13.18
CA LEU A 529 28.84 2.01 -12.24
C LEU A 529 29.15 0.51 -12.17
N ASN A 530 30.41 0.17 -11.86
CA ASN A 530 30.77 -1.19 -11.50
C ASN A 530 30.25 -1.49 -10.08
N THR A 531 29.04 -2.03 -9.99
CA THR A 531 28.36 -2.27 -8.71
C THR A 531 29.00 -3.37 -7.86
N ILE A 532 29.92 -4.17 -8.42
CA ILE A 532 30.70 -5.18 -7.68
C ILE A 532 31.62 -4.51 -6.63
N ASP A 533 32.13 -3.31 -6.95
CA ASP A 533 33.01 -2.54 -6.06
C ASP A 533 32.22 -1.74 -5.00
N LEU A 534 30.89 -1.66 -5.15
CA LEU A 534 29.97 -0.95 -4.27
C LEU A 534 29.32 -1.93 -3.29
N LYS A 535 29.96 -2.17 -2.14
CA LYS A 535 29.35 -2.92 -1.04
C LYS A 535 28.29 -2.07 -0.33
N ALA A 536 27.08 -2.03 -0.89
CA ALA A 536 25.92 -1.46 -0.22
C ALA A 536 25.70 -2.17 1.13
N GLU A 537 25.43 -1.41 2.19
CA GLU A 537 25.09 -2.02 3.50
C GLU A 537 23.82 -2.84 3.40
N ILE A 538 22.91 -2.40 2.55
CA ILE A 538 21.64 -3.06 2.30
C ILE A 538 21.46 -3.15 0.78
N PRO A 539 21.84 -4.28 0.15
CA PRO A 539 21.87 -4.42 -1.31
C PRO A 539 20.53 -4.15 -2.03
N HIS A 540 19.43 -4.22 -1.28
CA HIS A 540 18.05 -4.11 -1.77
C HIS A 540 17.26 -2.97 -1.12
N LYS A 541 17.90 -1.99 -0.44
CA LYS A 541 17.17 -0.87 0.17
C LYS A 541 17.79 0.47 -0.16
N HIS A 542 16.96 1.32 -0.75
CA HIS A 542 17.25 2.70 -1.07
C HIS A 542 16.33 3.62 -0.27
N PHE A 543 16.76 4.85 -0.03
CA PHE A 543 15.98 5.86 0.69
C PHE A 543 15.60 6.96 -0.28
N ALA A 544 14.33 7.34 -0.32
CA ALA A 544 13.83 8.32 -1.26
C ALA A 544 13.38 9.60 -0.54
N CYS A 545 13.73 10.74 -1.12
CA CYS A 545 13.24 12.04 -0.71
C CYS A 545 12.81 12.81 -1.95
N THR A 546 11.53 13.16 -2.04
CA THR A 546 10.99 13.95 -3.15
C THR A 546 10.59 15.33 -2.68
N SER A 547 11.29 16.33 -3.21
CA SER A 547 10.92 17.72 -3.01
C SER A 547 9.94 18.16 -4.09
N LEU A 548 8.81 18.72 -3.67
CA LEU A 548 7.74 19.17 -4.54
C LEU A 548 7.47 20.66 -4.25
N THR A 549 7.35 21.49 -5.28
CA THR A 549 6.97 22.91 -5.07
C THR A 549 5.91 23.38 -6.04
N SER A 550 5.05 24.28 -5.54
CA SER A 550 3.98 24.95 -6.27
C SER A 550 3.01 23.96 -6.92
N PHE A 551 2.07 23.44 -6.11
CA PHE A 551 1.03 22.54 -6.57
C PHE A 551 -0.18 23.30 -7.11
N SER A 552 -0.72 22.89 -8.26
CA SER A 552 -2.07 23.30 -8.66
C SER A 552 -3.07 22.23 -8.22
N TYR A 553 -3.78 22.48 -7.13
CA TYR A 553 -4.90 21.63 -6.73
C TYR A 553 -6.18 22.12 -7.42
N GLU A 554 -6.56 21.49 -8.54
CA GLU A 554 -7.81 21.79 -9.27
C GLU A 554 -8.94 20.77 -9.00
N GLY A 555 -8.74 19.82 -8.08
CA GLY A 555 -9.73 18.79 -7.74
C GLY A 555 -10.92 19.34 -6.96
N GLY A 556 -12.05 19.57 -7.66
CA GLY A 556 -13.28 20.13 -7.11
C GLY A 556 -13.74 19.55 -5.76
N HIS A 557 -14.23 20.45 -4.90
CA HIS A 557 -14.89 20.23 -3.61
C HIS A 557 -14.08 19.89 -2.34
N LEU A 558 -12.74 20.02 -2.35
CA LEU A 558 -12.06 20.65 -1.21
C LEU A 558 -12.08 22.17 -1.46
N ARG A 559 -13.23 22.80 -1.22
CA ARG A 559 -13.38 24.24 -1.44
C ARG A 559 -12.35 24.99 -0.58
N ALA A 560 -11.52 25.79 -1.26
CA ALA A 560 -10.57 26.78 -0.74
C ALA A 560 -9.12 26.35 -0.46
N GLY A 561 -8.57 25.38 -1.20
CA GLY A 561 -7.13 25.08 -1.16
C GLY A 561 -6.37 25.51 -2.42
N ARG A 562 -6.27 26.82 -2.72
CA ARG A 562 -5.11 27.28 -3.52
C ARG A 562 -3.90 27.22 -2.58
N SER A 563 -3.34 26.04 -2.33
CA SER A 563 -1.99 25.98 -1.76
C SER A 563 -1.06 26.48 -2.86
N VAL A 564 -0.61 27.72 -2.71
CA VAL A 564 0.45 28.30 -3.54
C VAL A 564 1.83 27.91 -3.01
N GLY A 565 1.87 27.09 -1.94
CA GLY A 565 3.07 26.72 -1.20
C GLY A 565 3.63 25.36 -1.60
N GLY A 566 4.92 25.19 -1.35
CA GLY A 566 5.66 23.95 -1.60
C GLY A 566 5.65 23.00 -0.39
N GLY A 567 5.83 21.70 -0.65
CA GLY A 567 5.84 20.64 0.36
C GLY A 567 6.97 19.63 0.10
N MET A 568 7.62 19.14 1.14
CA MET A 568 8.58 18.03 0.99
C MET A 568 7.85 16.72 1.28
N GLN A 569 7.81 15.81 0.30
CA GLN A 569 7.31 14.47 0.52
C GLN A 569 8.48 13.55 0.78
N MET A 570 8.44 12.83 1.89
CA MET A 570 9.51 11.94 2.29
C MET A 570 9.01 10.55 2.45
N MET A 571 9.66 9.62 1.78
CA MET A 571 9.30 8.21 1.77
C MET A 571 10.41 7.39 2.40
N VAL A 572 10.11 6.78 3.55
CA VAL A 572 10.98 5.75 4.11
C VAL A 572 10.38 4.41 3.73
N SER A 573 11.09 3.62 2.93
CA SER A 573 10.56 2.34 2.47
C SER A 573 10.60 1.28 3.57
N ASP A 574 9.44 1.01 4.17
CA ASP A 574 9.18 0.05 5.25
C ASP A 574 9.01 -1.39 4.76
N VAL A 575 9.95 -1.92 3.97
CA VAL A 575 9.86 -3.34 3.53
C VAL A 575 10.51 -4.33 4.54
N GLU A 576 10.81 -3.90 5.79
CA GLU A 576 11.34 -4.68 6.97
C GLU A 576 12.58 -5.61 6.75
N PRO A 577 13.39 -6.06 7.74
CA PRO A 577 13.30 -6.01 9.20
C PRO A 577 14.46 -5.24 9.88
N ILE A 578 14.52 -3.92 9.73
CA ILE A 578 15.30 -3.04 10.64
C ILE A 578 14.39 -2.39 11.71
N PHE A 579 13.07 -2.59 11.63
CA PHE A 579 12.07 -1.85 12.41
C PHE A 579 11.02 -2.70 13.14
N LYS A 580 11.38 -3.86 13.71
CA LYS A 580 10.56 -4.55 14.73
C LYS A 580 10.31 -3.72 16.03
N ASN A 581 10.72 -2.45 16.09
CA ASN A 581 10.55 -1.55 17.24
C ASN A 581 9.98 -0.16 16.87
N LEU A 582 9.37 0.02 15.69
CA LEU A 582 8.39 1.10 15.51
C LEU A 582 7.02 0.58 15.97
N PRO A 583 6.31 1.32 16.84
CA PRO A 583 5.01 0.88 17.30
C PRO A 583 4.05 0.82 16.10
N PHE A 584 3.46 -0.36 15.88
CA PHE A 584 2.14 -0.48 15.28
C PHE A 584 1.24 0.54 16.01
N ASN A 585 0.74 1.55 15.30
CA ASN A 585 -0.20 2.55 15.82
C ASN A 585 0.30 3.49 16.92
N GLU A 586 1.27 4.37 16.62
CA GLU A 586 1.24 5.71 17.23
C GLU A 586 0.75 6.68 16.16
N LYS A 587 -0.39 7.34 16.43
CA LYS A 587 -0.98 8.36 15.56
C LYS A 587 0.11 9.38 15.18
N LEU A 588 0.53 9.40 13.93
CA LEU A 588 1.25 10.55 13.37
C LEU A 588 0.35 11.77 13.57
N VAL A 589 0.78 12.71 14.41
CA VAL A 589 0.06 13.97 14.63
C VAL A 589 0.43 14.90 13.50
N THR A 590 -0.22 14.71 12.35
CA THR A 590 -0.21 15.68 11.24
C THR A 590 -1.63 16.07 10.92
N GLN A 591 -1.91 17.37 10.79
CA GLN A 591 -3.23 17.93 10.46
C GLN A 591 -3.71 17.60 9.01
N GLN A 592 -3.02 16.70 8.30
CA GLN A 592 -3.24 16.38 6.89
C GLN A 592 -3.84 14.97 6.73
N THR A 593 -5.05 14.81 7.23
CA THR A 593 -5.77 13.52 7.36
C THR A 593 -6.07 12.82 6.02
N VAL A 594 -6.15 13.56 4.90
CA VAL A 594 -6.61 13.02 3.61
C VAL A 594 -5.51 12.24 2.87
N ILE A 595 -4.28 12.72 2.90
CA ILE A 595 -3.16 12.06 2.20
C ILE A 595 -2.71 10.81 2.98
N ASP A 596 -2.83 10.85 4.31
CA ASP A 596 -2.41 9.78 5.19
C ASP A 596 -3.32 8.53 5.09
N GLU A 597 -4.64 8.69 4.94
CA GLU A 597 -5.56 7.56 4.69
C GLU A 597 -5.43 6.98 3.28
N THR A 598 -5.18 7.84 2.29
CA THR A 598 -4.97 7.43 0.89
C THR A 598 -3.67 6.63 0.77
N SER A 599 -2.57 7.12 1.36
CA SER A 599 -1.25 6.47 1.34
C SER A 599 -1.20 5.18 2.16
N LYS A 600 -1.99 5.06 3.24
CA LYS A 600 -2.08 3.83 4.06
C LYS A 600 -2.81 2.67 3.38
N ARG A 601 -3.66 2.94 2.39
CA ARG A 601 -4.47 1.91 1.71
C ARG A 601 -3.87 1.41 0.41
N TYR A 602 -3.07 2.22 -0.29
CA TYR A 602 -2.16 1.68 -1.30
C TYR A 602 -1.09 0.88 -0.57
N PHE A 603 -1.19 -0.45 -0.57
CA PHE A 603 -0.20 -1.40 -0.04
C PHE A 603 1.22 -1.24 -0.65
N TYR A 604 1.44 -0.21 -1.48
CA TYR A 604 2.64 0.00 -2.29
C TYR A 604 3.47 1.23 -2.00
N CYS A 605 3.04 2.16 -1.15
CA CYS A 605 3.85 3.35 -0.88
C CYS A 605 4.10 3.47 0.63
N SER A 606 5.10 2.71 1.09
CA SER A 606 6.18 3.18 1.99
C SER A 606 5.88 4.45 2.77
N SER A 607 5.93 4.37 4.10
CA SER A 607 5.62 5.45 5.05
C SER A 607 6.03 6.85 4.56
N THR A 608 5.16 7.49 3.79
CA THR A 608 5.42 8.80 3.20
C THR A 608 4.93 9.86 4.15
N SER A 609 5.85 10.56 4.82
CA SER A 609 5.53 11.78 5.57
C SER A 609 5.64 12.97 4.63
N ILE A 610 4.52 13.65 4.36
CA ILE A 610 4.54 14.95 3.68
C ILE A 610 4.77 16.01 4.75
N LEU A 611 5.95 16.62 4.72
CA LEU A 611 6.23 17.86 5.44
C LEU A 611 5.71 19.02 4.61
N ASN A 612 4.49 19.46 4.91
CA ASN A 612 3.95 20.67 4.34
C ASN A 612 4.56 21.91 5.03
N PHE A 613 5.02 22.89 4.25
CA PHE A 613 5.62 24.14 4.73
C PHE A 613 4.61 25.29 4.85
N ASP A 614 3.32 24.99 4.68
CA ASP A 614 2.32 25.95 4.21
C ASP A 614 1.92 27.09 5.17
N ASP A 615 2.25 27.07 6.45
CA ASP A 615 1.65 28.08 7.35
C ASP A 615 2.47 29.37 7.56
N VAL A 616 3.74 29.45 7.15
CA VAL A 616 4.58 30.65 7.43
C VAL A 616 5.68 30.97 6.40
N ALA A 617 5.96 30.11 5.40
CA ALA A 617 7.11 30.30 4.52
C ALA A 617 6.81 31.17 3.27
N SER A 618 7.72 32.08 2.94
CA SER A 618 7.75 32.85 1.70
C SER A 618 8.12 32.00 0.48
N LEU A 619 7.80 32.48 -0.73
CA LEU A 619 8.17 31.81 -1.99
C LEU A 619 9.68 31.53 -2.11
N ASP A 620 10.52 32.42 -1.57
CA ASP A 620 11.97 32.25 -1.58
C ASP A 620 12.45 31.19 -0.59
N GLU A 621 11.79 31.05 0.56
CA GLU A 621 12.03 29.96 1.52
C GLU A 621 11.60 28.61 0.95
N HIS A 622 10.53 28.53 0.18
CA HIS A 622 10.15 27.30 -0.53
C HIS A 622 11.17 26.88 -1.59
N LYS A 623 11.66 27.84 -2.41
CA LYS A 623 12.73 27.56 -3.39
C LYS A 623 14.03 27.14 -2.72
N LEU A 624 14.34 27.76 -1.60
CA LEU A 624 15.52 27.42 -0.81
C LEU A 624 15.38 26.02 -0.20
N ALA A 625 14.25 25.70 0.43
CA ALA A 625 13.96 24.37 0.97
C ALA A 625 14.03 23.27 -0.09
N HIS A 626 13.51 23.52 -1.30
CA HIS A 626 13.68 22.59 -2.43
C HIS A 626 15.17 22.37 -2.75
N THR A 627 15.95 23.45 -2.80
CA THR A 627 17.40 23.40 -3.12
C THR A 627 18.23 22.71 -2.02
N THR A 628 17.80 22.75 -0.76
CA THR A 628 18.56 22.23 0.40
C THR A 628 18.00 20.94 1.01
N SER A 629 16.80 20.52 0.62
CA SER A 629 16.10 19.33 1.15
C SER A 629 16.94 18.06 1.07
N SER A 630 17.54 17.78 -0.09
CA SER A 630 18.34 16.58 -0.30
C SER A 630 19.59 16.56 0.59
N VAL A 631 20.19 17.73 0.84
CA VAL A 631 21.34 17.88 1.75
C VAL A 631 20.94 17.63 3.20
N ILE A 632 19.82 18.22 3.67
CA ILE A 632 19.32 18.01 5.03
C ILE A 632 19.00 16.52 5.25
N PHE A 633 18.29 15.90 4.29
CA PHE A 633 17.95 14.48 4.34
C PHE A 633 19.20 13.59 4.36
N ASN A 634 20.18 13.88 3.51
CA ASN A 634 21.47 13.18 3.48
C ASN A 634 22.17 13.19 4.84
N MET A 635 22.18 14.33 5.53
CA MET A 635 22.79 14.46 6.85
C MET A 635 22.08 13.63 7.93
N VAL A 636 20.74 13.65 7.96
CA VAL A 636 19.95 12.83 8.89
C VAL A 636 20.15 11.34 8.61
N LEU A 637 20.19 10.96 7.32
CA LEU A 637 20.43 9.59 6.90
C LEU A 637 21.84 9.12 7.29
N ALA A 638 22.87 9.95 7.12
CA ALA A 638 24.21 9.63 7.56
C ALA A 638 24.27 9.39 9.09
N GLN A 639 23.65 10.26 9.89
CA GLN A 639 23.52 10.07 11.34
C GLN A 639 22.90 8.71 11.67
N ARG A 640 21.80 8.37 10.99
CA ARG A 640 21.09 7.11 11.19
C ARG A 640 21.99 5.90 10.94
N PHE A 641 22.72 5.89 9.82
CA PHE A 641 23.58 4.78 9.43
C PHE A 641 24.79 4.62 10.33
N ILE A 642 25.44 5.73 10.70
CA ILE A 642 26.57 5.72 11.63
C ILE A 642 26.15 5.11 12.98
N LEU A 643 24.97 5.48 13.50
CA LEU A 643 24.44 4.89 14.73
C LEU A 643 24.10 3.41 14.58
N SER A 644 23.46 3.03 13.49
CA SER A 644 23.13 1.62 13.20
C SER A 644 24.39 0.75 13.13
N LYS A 645 25.42 1.21 12.41
CA LYS A 645 26.70 0.52 12.30
C LYS A 645 27.41 0.42 13.66
N SER A 646 27.45 1.53 14.41
CA SER A 646 28.03 1.55 15.75
C SER A 646 27.36 0.51 16.66
N ARG A 647 26.02 0.42 16.62
CA ARG A 647 25.26 -0.60 17.36
C ARG A 647 25.63 -2.02 16.92
N GLN A 648 25.75 -2.28 15.61
CA GLN A 648 26.12 -3.60 15.10
C GLN A 648 27.54 -4.00 15.54
N ASP A 649 28.50 -3.09 15.46
CA ASP A 649 29.88 -3.34 15.83
C ASP A 649 30.00 -3.66 17.33
N ILE A 650 29.25 -2.96 18.20
CA ILE A 650 29.18 -3.29 19.64
C ILE A 650 28.66 -4.72 19.86
N VAL A 651 27.56 -5.11 19.20
CA VAL A 651 26.98 -6.46 19.33
C VAL A 651 27.95 -7.54 18.84
N LEU A 652 28.66 -7.27 17.74
CA LEU A 652 29.65 -8.20 17.19
C LEU A 652 30.84 -8.38 18.15
N ALA A 653 31.34 -7.29 18.74
CA ALA A 653 32.39 -7.35 19.76
C ALA A 653 31.96 -8.16 20.99
N GLU A 654 30.76 -7.93 21.50
CA GLU A 654 30.19 -8.69 22.64
C GLU A 654 30.06 -10.19 22.33
N SER A 655 29.56 -10.53 21.14
CA SER A 655 29.38 -11.92 20.69
C SER A 655 30.71 -12.66 20.55
N GLN A 656 31.69 -12.05 19.87
CA GLN A 656 33.02 -12.63 19.70
C GLN A 656 33.70 -12.90 21.05
N TYR A 657 33.53 -12.01 22.02
CA TYR A 657 34.04 -12.22 23.36
C TYR A 657 33.36 -13.39 24.09
N ASN A 658 32.03 -13.45 24.09
CA ASN A 658 31.29 -14.51 24.76
C ASN A 658 31.64 -15.90 24.20
N ASN A 659 31.92 -15.98 22.90
CA ASN A 659 32.38 -17.21 22.25
C ASN A 659 33.83 -17.58 22.65
N ARG A 660 34.73 -16.61 22.83
CA ARG A 660 36.08 -16.87 23.39
C ARG A 660 36.03 -17.45 24.81
N LYS A 661 35.06 -17.03 25.64
CA LYS A 661 34.90 -17.52 27.03
C LYS A 661 34.56 -19.02 27.11
N LYS A 662 33.95 -19.61 26.07
CA LYS A 662 33.58 -21.05 26.02
C LYS A 662 34.72 -21.97 25.55
N GLY A 663 35.83 -21.45 25.02
CA GLY A 663 36.88 -22.24 24.36
C GLY A 663 38.20 -22.44 25.11
N LEU A 664 38.40 -21.81 26.27
CA LEU A 664 39.71 -21.74 26.93
C LEU A 664 39.85 -22.70 28.11
N THR A 665 40.34 -23.92 27.84
CA THR A 665 40.98 -24.78 28.85
C THR A 665 42.46 -24.42 28.96
N LEU A 666 43.03 -24.50 30.17
CA LEU A 666 44.41 -24.09 30.50
C LEU A 666 45.47 -24.66 29.53
N GLY A 667 45.25 -25.90 29.05
CA GLY A 667 46.12 -26.57 28.07
C GLY A 667 46.08 -25.97 26.65
N LYS A 668 44.93 -25.43 26.20
CA LYS A 668 44.81 -24.73 24.91
C LYS A 668 45.44 -23.33 24.93
N TRP A 669 45.46 -22.68 26.08
CA TRP A 669 46.12 -21.37 26.25
C TRP A 669 47.65 -21.46 26.17
N LEU A 670 48.25 -22.46 26.82
CA LEU A 670 49.70 -22.71 26.77
C LEU A 670 50.19 -23.20 25.40
N THR A 671 49.43 -24.09 24.75
CA THR A 671 49.77 -24.58 23.39
C THR A 671 49.59 -23.51 22.32
N GLY A 672 48.58 -22.65 22.44
CA GLY A 672 48.37 -21.50 21.56
C GLY A 672 49.51 -20.47 21.61
N TRP A 673 50.14 -20.27 22.77
CA TRP A 673 51.26 -19.32 22.91
C TRP A 673 52.55 -19.81 22.21
N ILE A 674 52.83 -21.11 22.25
CA ILE A 674 54.01 -21.70 21.59
C ILE A 674 53.83 -21.75 20.07
N LEU A 675 52.60 -21.92 19.57
CA LEU A 675 52.27 -21.99 18.15
C LEU A 675 51.94 -20.64 17.49
N LYS A 676 51.57 -19.58 18.24
CA LYS A 676 51.28 -18.23 17.67
C LYS A 676 52.48 -17.54 17.01
N ARG A 677 53.69 -18.11 17.10
CA ARG A 677 54.87 -17.62 16.36
C ARG A 677 54.98 -18.17 14.93
N GLN A 678 54.14 -19.12 14.51
CA GLN A 678 54.31 -19.79 13.23
C GLN A 678 53.11 -19.80 12.27
N ASN A 679 51.88 -19.48 12.70
CA ASN A 679 50.71 -19.49 11.81
C ASN A 679 49.84 -18.22 11.98
N ASP A 680 50.24 -17.13 11.33
CA ASP A 680 49.34 -16.02 10.94
C ASP A 680 48.75 -16.33 9.54
N ILE A 681 48.16 -17.51 9.38
CA ILE A 681 47.44 -17.93 8.18
C ILE A 681 46.13 -18.56 8.64
N ASP A 682 45.20 -17.72 9.08
CA ASP A 682 43.76 -17.90 8.92
C ASP A 682 43.08 -16.61 9.38
N GLY A 683 42.42 -15.93 8.44
CA GLY A 683 41.91 -14.56 8.55
C GLY A 683 40.75 -14.39 9.53
N GLN A 684 41.03 -14.38 10.83
CA GLN A 684 40.21 -13.68 11.82
C GLN A 684 41.01 -12.53 12.41
N GLU A 685 40.79 -11.32 11.86
CA GLU A 685 41.31 -10.09 12.46
C GLU A 685 40.86 -9.99 13.92
N GLU A 686 41.83 -9.89 14.83
CA GLU A 686 41.58 -9.67 16.24
C GLU A 686 41.04 -8.23 16.39
N ILE A 687 39.72 -8.06 16.52
CA ILE A 687 39.16 -6.71 16.70
C ILE A 687 39.57 -6.18 18.07
N ASP A 688 40.35 -5.11 18.10
CA ASP A 688 40.68 -4.41 19.34
C ASP A 688 39.47 -3.62 19.84
N ILE A 689 39.00 -3.98 21.04
CA ILE A 689 37.78 -3.41 21.63
C ILE A 689 38.01 -1.94 22.03
N SER A 690 39.25 -1.56 22.38
CA SER A 690 39.61 -0.16 22.67
C SER A 690 39.57 0.70 21.41
N GLU A 691 40.14 0.21 20.30
CA GLU A 691 40.13 0.87 19.00
C GLU A 691 38.70 1.03 18.46
N MET A 692 37.87 -0.01 18.61
CA MET A 692 36.45 0.06 18.25
C MET A 692 35.70 1.12 19.09
N ARG A 693 35.97 1.20 20.39
CA ARG A 693 35.37 2.20 21.30
C ARG A 693 35.73 3.62 20.88
N GLU A 694 37.01 3.89 20.62
CA GLU A 694 37.46 5.22 20.17
C GLU A 694 36.82 5.59 18.83
N LYS A 695 36.76 4.64 17.91
CA LYS A 695 36.09 4.83 16.61
C LYS A 695 34.60 5.15 16.77
N ILE A 696 33.88 4.44 17.63
CA ILE A 696 32.44 4.70 17.90
C ILE A 696 32.25 6.07 18.54
N GLN A 697 33.04 6.42 19.55
CA GLN A 697 32.94 7.72 20.24
C GLN A 697 33.23 8.88 19.29
N HIS A 698 34.22 8.72 18.42
CA HIS A 698 34.57 9.75 17.46
C HIS A 698 33.53 9.87 16.35
N MET A 699 33.06 8.76 15.78
CA MET A 699 31.98 8.73 14.77
C MET A 699 30.69 9.38 15.29
N THR A 700 30.30 9.04 16.53
CA THR A 700 29.08 9.56 17.15
C THR A 700 29.21 11.02 17.51
N THR A 701 30.38 11.50 17.95
CA THR A 701 30.56 12.92 18.31
C THR A 701 30.66 13.83 17.08
N ASN A 702 31.43 13.42 16.06
CA ASN A 702 31.67 14.25 14.87
C ASN A 702 30.49 14.33 13.91
N SER A 703 29.58 13.35 13.94
CA SER A 703 28.44 13.30 13.02
C SER A 703 27.14 13.81 13.67
N TRP A 704 27.19 14.14 14.97
CA TRP A 704 26.01 14.52 15.76
C TRP A 704 25.84 16.03 15.81
N PHE A 705 24.98 16.54 14.93
CA PHE A 705 24.70 17.97 14.81
C PHE A 705 23.30 18.26 15.36
N ASN A 706 23.23 19.15 16.35
CA ASN A 706 21.95 19.60 16.91
C ASN A 706 21.35 20.77 16.12
N VAL A 707 22.20 21.64 15.55
CA VAL A 707 21.78 22.80 14.76
C VAL A 707 22.60 22.84 13.48
N LEU A 708 21.95 23.05 12.34
CA LEU A 708 22.60 23.07 11.02
C LEU A 708 22.49 24.43 10.32
N SER A 709 21.42 25.19 10.57
CA SER A 709 21.07 26.36 9.79
C SER A 709 20.75 27.58 10.66
N ASN A 710 21.07 28.77 10.14
CA ASN A 710 20.60 30.04 10.69
C ASN A 710 19.14 30.32 10.32
N ASN A 711 18.59 29.57 9.36
CA ASN A 711 17.22 29.69 8.89
C ASN A 711 16.31 28.76 9.72
N GLU A 712 15.33 29.36 10.39
CA GLU A 712 14.40 28.65 11.27
C GLU A 712 13.62 27.56 10.53
N SER A 713 13.18 27.83 9.29
CA SER A 713 12.44 26.86 8.47
C SER A 713 13.29 25.63 8.13
N MET A 714 14.57 25.82 7.77
CA MET A 714 15.49 24.71 7.49
C MET A 714 15.81 23.89 8.74
N GLN A 715 16.00 24.55 9.88
CA GLN A 715 16.25 23.87 11.15
C GLN A 715 15.03 23.06 11.61
N ASN A 716 13.83 23.61 11.48
CA ASN A 716 12.58 22.91 11.80
C ASN A 716 12.38 21.64 10.97
N VAL A 717 12.75 21.67 9.67
CA VAL A 717 12.75 20.45 8.83
C VAL A 717 13.71 19.43 9.39
N PHE A 718 14.96 19.82 9.61
CA PHE A 718 15.99 18.92 10.13
C PHE A 718 15.56 18.22 11.42
N GLU A 719 14.97 18.95 12.36
CA GLU A 719 14.46 18.39 13.62
C GLU A 719 13.31 17.41 13.43
N LYS A 720 12.32 17.76 12.59
CA LYS A 720 11.21 16.85 12.24
C LYS A 720 11.71 15.55 11.61
N LEU A 721 12.74 15.64 10.76
CA LEU A 721 13.33 14.44 10.13
C LEU A 721 14.06 13.56 11.13
N ARG A 722 14.80 14.18 12.06
CA ARG A 722 15.44 13.45 13.15
C ARG A 722 14.43 12.75 14.05
N GLU A 723 13.30 13.41 14.34
CA GLU A 723 12.22 12.84 15.12
C GLU A 723 11.57 11.64 14.40
N GLN A 724 11.19 11.82 13.13
CA GLN A 724 10.60 10.76 12.30
C GLN A 724 11.53 9.54 12.18
N MET A 725 12.83 9.76 11.97
CA MET A 725 13.83 8.69 11.91
C MET A 725 14.29 8.19 13.29
N LYS A 726 13.69 8.68 14.37
CA LYS A 726 13.99 8.31 15.78
C LYS A 726 15.48 8.35 16.10
N ILE A 727 16.15 9.37 15.58
CA ILE A 727 17.60 9.56 15.69
C ILE A 727 18.02 9.66 17.16
N GLU A 728 17.29 10.43 17.96
CA GLU A 728 17.57 10.60 19.39
C GLU A 728 17.48 9.29 20.19
N LYS A 729 16.43 8.50 19.93
CA LYS A 729 16.24 7.19 20.58
C LYS A 729 17.37 6.22 20.24
N PHE A 730 17.83 6.21 18.99
CA PHE A 730 18.95 5.36 18.56
C PHE A 730 20.28 5.83 19.12
N TYR A 731 20.47 7.13 19.23
CA TYR A 731 21.66 7.69 19.85
C TYR A 731 21.75 7.31 21.32
N GLN A 732 20.66 7.44 22.07
CA GLN A 732 20.60 6.98 23.46
C GLN A 732 20.91 5.48 23.58
N GLU A 733 20.33 4.64 22.70
CA GLU A 733 20.64 3.20 22.69
C GLU A 733 22.13 2.93 22.44
N VAL A 734 22.75 3.64 21.50
CA VAL A 734 24.19 3.49 21.22
C VAL A 734 25.04 3.98 22.39
N GLN A 735 24.64 5.07 23.06
CA GLN A 735 25.31 5.55 24.27
C GLN A 735 25.23 4.52 25.41
N ASP A 736 24.04 4.02 25.71
CA ASP A 736 23.82 3.02 26.77
C ASP A 736 24.65 1.75 26.50
N ARG A 737 24.64 1.26 25.25
CA ARG A 737 25.45 0.09 24.84
C ARG A 737 26.96 0.37 24.86
N SER A 738 27.36 1.60 24.56
CA SER A 738 28.77 1.99 24.66
C SER A 738 29.22 2.05 26.12
N GLU A 739 28.33 2.43 27.03
CA GLU A 739 28.57 2.36 28.48
C GLU A 739 28.65 0.91 28.97
N ASP A 740 27.77 0.03 28.47
CA ASP A 740 27.88 -1.41 28.72
C ASP A 740 29.21 -1.97 28.22
N LEU A 741 29.67 -1.57 27.03
CA LEU A 741 30.98 -1.92 26.50
C LEU A 741 32.12 -1.39 27.38
N ASN A 742 32.02 -0.18 27.92
CA ASN A 742 33.00 0.38 28.87
C ASN A 742 33.06 -0.43 30.17
N ASN A 743 31.90 -0.73 30.75
CA ASN A 743 31.78 -1.58 31.94
C ASN A 743 32.34 -2.98 31.69
N PHE A 744 32.17 -3.46 30.47
CA PHE A 744 32.68 -4.73 30.00
C PHE A 744 34.22 -4.73 29.84
N ILE A 745 34.82 -3.68 29.26
CA ILE A 745 36.29 -3.50 29.20
C ILE A 745 36.88 -3.43 30.62
N ALA A 746 36.24 -2.67 31.52
CA ALA A 746 36.67 -2.55 32.91
C ALA A 746 36.66 -3.90 33.65
N LYS A 747 35.63 -4.72 33.45
CA LYS A 747 35.57 -6.10 33.98
C LYS A 747 36.68 -6.99 33.43
N LYS A 748 37.05 -6.86 32.15
CA LYS A 748 38.14 -7.62 31.52
C LYS A 748 39.49 -7.26 32.17
N GLN A 749 39.76 -5.98 32.41
CA GLN A 749 40.97 -5.54 33.11
C GLN A 749 41.03 -6.11 34.54
N ALA A 750 39.90 -6.13 35.25
CA ALA A 750 39.80 -6.68 36.60
C ALA A 750 40.02 -8.22 36.66
N ASP A 751 39.45 -9.00 35.73
CA ASP A 751 39.63 -10.47 35.69
C ASP A 751 41.06 -10.88 35.34
N VAL A 752 41.72 -10.14 34.43
CA VAL A 752 43.14 -10.33 34.13
C VAL A 752 44.00 -10.04 35.37
N GLN A 753 43.71 -8.96 36.10
CA GLN A 753 44.41 -8.65 37.36
C GLN A 753 44.20 -9.75 38.41
N SER A 754 42.98 -10.28 38.55
CA SER A 754 42.68 -11.37 39.49
C SER A 754 43.42 -12.66 39.12
N ARG A 755 43.44 -13.07 37.85
CA ARG A 755 44.16 -14.27 37.42
C ARG A 755 45.68 -14.15 37.56
N VAL A 756 46.23 -12.95 37.35
CA VAL A 756 47.64 -12.68 37.63
C VAL A 756 47.91 -12.79 39.13
N PHE A 757 46.99 -12.31 39.98
CA PHE A 757 47.07 -12.47 41.42
C PHE A 757 46.97 -13.93 41.86
N ASP A 758 46.13 -14.74 41.21
CA ASP A 758 46.03 -16.19 41.45
C ASP A 758 47.30 -16.93 41.02
N ILE A 759 47.88 -16.58 39.86
CA ILE A 759 49.18 -17.13 39.41
C ILE A 759 50.29 -16.71 40.39
N PHE A 760 50.28 -15.46 40.84
CA PHE A 760 51.22 -14.94 41.84
C PHE A 760 51.08 -15.71 43.16
N THR A 761 49.85 -15.98 43.61
CA THR A 761 49.57 -16.76 44.82
C THR A 761 49.96 -18.24 44.64
N PHE A 762 49.71 -18.83 43.47
CA PHE A 762 50.07 -20.20 43.12
C PHE A 762 51.59 -20.40 43.01
N ILE A 763 52.36 -19.37 42.64
CA ILE A 763 53.83 -19.41 42.57
C ILE A 763 54.45 -19.12 43.94
N MET A 764 53.92 -18.13 44.68
CA MET A 764 54.47 -17.71 45.97
C MET A 764 54.12 -18.67 47.12
N SER A 765 52.99 -19.40 47.02
CA SER A 765 52.58 -20.34 48.07
C SER A 765 53.52 -21.56 48.18
N PRO A 766 53.90 -22.26 47.08
CA PRO A 766 54.94 -23.29 47.13
C PRO A 766 56.30 -22.74 47.57
N LEU A 767 56.66 -21.52 47.17
CA LEU A 767 57.90 -20.86 47.61
C LEU A 767 57.90 -20.69 49.13
N ASN A 768 56.82 -20.14 49.72
CA ASN A 768 56.69 -19.99 51.17
C ASN A 768 56.65 -21.34 51.90
N LEU A 769 56.05 -22.36 51.31
CA LEU A 769 55.95 -23.71 51.89
C LEU A 769 57.31 -24.42 51.86
N VAL A 770 58.07 -24.30 50.77
CA VAL A 770 59.44 -24.82 50.65
C VAL A 770 60.40 -24.07 51.57
N ILE A 771 60.30 -22.75 51.68
CA ILE A 771 61.11 -21.95 52.60
C ILE A 771 60.76 -22.27 54.06
N GLY A 772 59.48 -22.48 54.38
CA GLY A 772 59.02 -22.88 55.71
C GLY A 772 59.43 -24.32 56.08
N PHE A 773 59.32 -25.28 55.16
CA PHE A 773 59.72 -26.67 55.40
C PHE A 773 61.24 -26.85 55.42
N ILE A 774 61.96 -26.29 54.44
CA ILE A 774 63.43 -26.42 54.38
C ILE A 774 64.07 -25.57 55.47
N GLY A 775 63.59 -24.35 55.70
CA GLY A 775 64.05 -23.50 56.80
C GLY A 775 63.77 -24.09 58.18
N GLY A 776 62.60 -24.72 58.39
CA GLY A 776 62.25 -25.37 59.66
C GLY A 776 62.92 -26.73 59.89
N TYR A 777 63.06 -27.54 58.83
CA TYR A 777 63.63 -28.90 58.91
C TYR A 777 65.16 -28.91 58.91
N GLN A 778 65.82 -27.93 58.25
CA GLN A 778 67.28 -27.87 58.21
C GLN A 778 67.93 -27.09 59.36
N PHE A 779 67.18 -26.32 60.16
CA PHE A 779 67.73 -25.69 61.36
C PHE A 779 67.92 -26.67 62.54
N THR A 780 67.33 -27.88 62.49
CA THR A 780 67.29 -28.82 63.63
C THR A 780 68.17 -30.07 63.49
N ARG A 781 68.84 -30.32 62.36
CA ARG A 781 69.64 -31.55 62.13
C ARG A 781 70.97 -31.33 61.40
N PHE A 782 71.88 -30.53 61.96
CA PHE A 782 73.28 -30.43 61.50
C PHE A 782 74.30 -30.98 62.50
N THR A 783 73.95 -32.08 63.17
CA THR A 783 74.91 -32.93 63.88
C THR A 783 74.49 -34.37 63.66
N ASP A 784 74.90 -34.94 62.53
CA ASP A 784 75.35 -36.33 62.35
C ASP A 784 75.26 -36.72 60.87
N ASP A 785 76.38 -37.23 60.35
CA ASP A 785 76.61 -37.69 58.98
C ASP A 785 75.52 -38.66 58.49
N MET A 786 74.97 -38.44 57.28
CA MET A 786 74.58 -39.45 56.26
C MET A 786 73.91 -38.81 55.02
N ASP A 787 73.93 -39.56 53.91
CA ASP A 787 73.91 -39.15 52.50
C ASP A 787 72.76 -38.26 51.95
N ASN A 788 73.17 -37.39 51.00
CA ASN A 788 72.45 -36.69 49.93
C ASN A 788 70.92 -36.41 50.11
N PRO A 789 70.52 -35.18 50.49
CA PRO A 789 69.13 -34.85 50.83
C PRO A 789 68.16 -34.71 49.63
N VAL A 790 68.61 -34.90 48.38
CA VAL A 790 67.76 -34.78 47.18
C VAL A 790 68.06 -35.93 46.20
N PRO A 791 67.33 -37.05 46.23
CA PRO A 791 67.69 -38.27 45.48
C PRO A 791 67.43 -38.20 43.97
N PHE A 792 66.91 -37.10 43.44
CA PHE A 792 66.52 -36.96 42.02
C PHE A 792 67.46 -36.08 41.19
N LEU A 793 68.47 -35.46 41.80
CA LEU A 793 69.46 -34.62 41.13
C LEU A 793 70.88 -35.20 41.33
N PRO A 794 71.67 -35.36 40.26
CA PRO A 794 72.98 -36.02 40.32
C PRO A 794 74.08 -35.04 40.77
N ILE A 795 73.81 -34.22 41.79
CA ILE A 795 74.72 -33.17 42.27
C ILE A 795 74.77 -33.25 43.80
N LYS A 796 75.94 -33.53 44.38
CA LYS A 796 76.16 -33.43 45.83
C LYS A 796 76.14 -31.96 46.22
N MET A 797 75.12 -31.54 46.98
CA MET A 797 75.02 -30.17 47.50
C MET A 797 75.43 -30.13 48.96
N GLU A 798 76.48 -29.37 49.27
CA GLU A 798 77.11 -29.33 50.61
C GLU A 798 76.39 -28.39 51.61
N SER A 799 75.41 -27.60 51.17
CA SER A 799 74.61 -26.76 52.07
C SER A 799 73.23 -26.49 51.49
N GLY A 800 72.21 -26.55 52.34
CA GLY A 800 70.83 -26.20 51.99
C GLY A 800 70.67 -24.75 51.50
N TRP A 801 71.62 -23.88 51.83
CA TRP A 801 71.68 -22.51 51.33
C TRP A 801 71.82 -22.45 49.80
N TYR A 802 72.56 -23.39 49.18
CA TYR A 802 72.71 -23.43 47.72
C TYR A 802 71.45 -23.90 47.00
N VAL A 803 70.68 -24.80 47.62
CA VAL A 803 69.36 -25.21 47.12
C VAL A 803 68.39 -24.02 47.21
N PHE A 804 68.37 -23.31 48.33
CA PHE A 804 67.55 -22.09 48.48
C PHE A 804 67.94 -21.02 47.45
N LEU A 805 69.23 -20.75 47.28
CA LEU A 805 69.71 -19.72 46.36
C LEU A 805 69.40 -20.05 44.90
N SER A 806 69.61 -21.31 44.48
CA SER A 806 69.28 -21.75 43.12
C SER A 806 67.78 -21.71 42.84
N TYR A 807 66.95 -22.09 43.82
CA TYR A 807 65.50 -21.99 43.71
C TYR A 807 65.05 -20.52 43.67
N PHE A 808 65.59 -19.66 44.54
CA PHE A 808 65.30 -18.23 44.59
C PHE A 808 65.69 -17.51 43.29
N VAL A 809 66.87 -17.81 42.74
CA VAL A 809 67.32 -17.25 41.46
C VAL A 809 66.46 -17.73 40.31
N PHE A 810 66.16 -19.02 40.23
CA PHE A 810 65.30 -19.58 39.18
C PHE A 810 63.90 -18.94 39.20
N TRP A 811 63.29 -18.81 40.37
CA TRP A 811 61.97 -18.19 40.51
C TRP A 811 62.00 -16.66 40.38
N SER A 812 63.08 -15.98 40.75
CA SER A 812 63.25 -14.55 40.49
C SER A 812 63.41 -14.24 39.00
N ILE A 813 64.04 -15.14 38.23
CA ILE A 813 64.12 -15.02 36.76
C ILE A 813 62.75 -15.24 36.14
N ILE A 814 62.00 -16.26 36.58
CA ILE A 814 60.60 -16.47 36.14
C ILE A 814 59.75 -15.25 36.50
N PHE A 815 59.90 -14.70 37.69
CA PHE A 815 59.20 -13.50 38.14
C PHE A 815 59.53 -12.28 37.28
N ALA A 816 60.81 -12.04 36.99
CA ALA A 816 61.24 -10.95 36.13
C ALA A 816 60.70 -11.12 34.69
N LEU A 817 60.68 -12.34 34.15
CA LEU A 817 60.09 -12.63 32.84
C LEU A 817 58.57 -12.36 32.84
N VAL A 818 57.84 -12.84 33.85
CA VAL A 818 56.39 -12.60 33.97
C VAL A 818 56.09 -11.11 34.15
N TRP A 819 56.88 -10.40 34.96
CA TRP A 819 56.75 -8.95 35.16
C TRP A 819 57.03 -8.17 33.88
N ILE A 820 58.10 -8.51 33.15
CA ILE A 820 58.43 -7.87 31.87
C ILE A 820 57.31 -8.10 30.85
N ILE A 821 56.77 -9.32 30.77
CA ILE A 821 55.62 -9.64 29.91
C ILE A 821 54.39 -8.82 30.33
N TYR A 822 54.11 -8.70 31.63
CA TYR A 822 53.00 -7.89 32.15
C TYR A 822 53.16 -6.40 31.81
N LYS A 823 54.34 -5.82 32.07
CA LYS A 823 54.61 -4.40 31.82
C LYS A 823 54.61 -4.08 30.33
N TYR A 824 55.04 -5.02 29.49
CA TYR A 824 54.98 -4.87 28.04
C TYR A 824 53.55 -4.94 27.50
N LYS A 825 52.66 -5.71 28.14
CA LYS A 825 51.24 -5.80 27.75
C LYS A 825 50.41 -4.61 28.24
N SER A 826 50.65 -4.17 29.49
CA SER A 826 50.02 -2.98 30.08
C SER A 826 50.49 -1.65 29.46
N ALA A 827 51.57 -1.65 28.67
CA ALA A 827 52.06 -0.47 27.95
C ALA A 827 51.61 -0.45 26.48
N LYS A 828 50.90 -1.49 26.02
CA LYS A 828 50.43 -1.65 24.64
C LYS A 828 48.89 -1.76 24.54
N GLU A 829 48.22 -1.94 25.68
CA GLU A 829 46.79 -1.67 25.94
C GLU A 829 46.69 -0.34 26.69
#